data_AF-A0A2D7PK45-F1
#
_entry.id   AF-A0A2D7PK45-F1
#
_cell.length_a   1.000
_cell.length_b   1.000
_cell.length_c   1.000
_cell.angle_alpha   90.00
_cell.angle_beta   90.00
_cell.angle_gamma   90.00
#
_symmetry.space_group_name_H-M   'P 1'
#
loop_
_entity.id
_entity.type
_entity.pdbx_description
1 polymer ?
#
loop_
_entity_poly.entity_id
_entity_poly.type
_entity_poly.pdbx_seq_one_letter_code
_entity_poly.pdbx_strand_id
1 'polypeptide(L)'
;MKRTCEATLEKAALSLSSQILIGLILGLIVGLFFGAWVEPLGVLGDAFVLLLQMTVLPYLAVSLMVGLGALRPEGAARLAWRAGGALLILWSLAFGTIFISSLAYPNWESASFFSSNLVASSSGFDFLSLFIPANPFSSLANTVVPAVVVFSGAVGVALIGQAEKAGLMAGLQTFKNALSSITTFVVRLAPIGIFGIAARAAATLSLDQARSLQVYMAAYVVCALLMATWTLPALIACLTPYRWLDVMRTMRGALITAFATGSVFVVLSVLVERSKVLMQEKSDDPERDEHFVDVVIPVAFTFPSVGKLLSINFIIFAGWVSGYSLPYSQYPTLGIAGLASYFGATVSAIPFLLDLFQIPSDTFQMFLVADNVVGGRFGAMLAAMHLVAVALITTSAMSGALVWAPFQILRYLLVTCVLTVGLMLGVNFLFDVGEHQYEGYEQLVSMRARFEYPEADVFDSLPDEMAPEDLSQDAVARILNRGIIRVGFSKGRLPWAFRNAEGELVGFDIEMARMLASELGVEIELYRLSRDEYAPALEAGRVDVIMSGIPLTTSMLAKMSFSRPYVDETIAFVVKDHLRQEFGSRDDVTELKSPQIAVPDLPYYVDKLKRYLPEAEITVLPNVRDFFRAEPGKFAALLYTAESGSAYSLVYPEFTVAVPRPDILKVPLAYAVRRGDEHMVEVLSAWIELKKRDGSIETLFDHWVLGKAVYSDTRRWSVWHDVLGFSPGPTVRAR
;
A
#
# COMPACT_ATOMS: atom_id res chain seq x y z
N MET A 1 55.65 32.42 11.69
CA MET A 1 55.28 31.23 12.48
C MET A 1 53.79 31.13 12.83
N LYS A 2 53.07 32.22 13.17
CA LYS A 2 51.60 32.14 13.38
C LYS A 2 50.77 31.87 12.10
N ARG A 3 51.13 32.50 10.97
CA ARG A 3 50.45 32.29 9.67
C ARG A 3 50.65 30.90 9.04
N THR A 4 51.70 30.18 9.42
CA THR A 4 51.95 28.80 8.96
C THR A 4 51.28 27.74 9.85
N CYS A 5 50.83 28.10 11.07
CA CYS A 5 50.09 27.20 11.94
C CYS A 5 48.59 27.18 11.59
N GLU A 6 48.02 28.34 11.21
CA GLU A 6 46.63 28.46 10.71
C GLU A 6 46.42 27.70 9.39
N ALA A 7 47.40 27.70 8.49
CA ALA A 7 47.32 26.98 7.21
C ALA A 7 47.38 25.44 7.34
N THR A 8 47.84 24.91 8.48
CA THR A 8 47.86 23.46 8.77
C THR A 8 46.61 22.97 9.51
N LEU A 9 45.87 23.85 10.19
CA LEU A 9 44.65 23.47 10.93
C LEU A 9 43.38 23.49 10.05
N GLU A 10 43.39 24.20 8.92
CA GLU A 10 42.27 24.21 7.96
C GLU A 10 42.12 22.90 7.16
N LYS A 11 43.13 22.02 7.19
CA LYS A 11 43.15 20.73 6.46
C LYS A 11 42.50 19.55 7.19
N ALA A 12 41.94 19.75 8.39
CA ALA A 12 41.32 18.69 9.19
C ALA A 12 39.80 18.85 9.40
N ALA A 13 39.15 19.83 8.76
CA ALA A 13 37.70 19.96 8.82
C ALA A 13 37.04 18.93 7.88
N LEU A 14 36.33 17.95 8.45
CA LEU A 14 35.55 16.98 7.69
C LEU A 14 34.57 17.71 6.76
N SER A 15 34.50 17.28 5.50
CA SER A 15 33.53 17.83 4.55
C SER A 15 32.10 17.65 5.06
N LEU A 16 31.18 18.56 4.72
CA LEU A 16 29.77 18.45 5.14
C LEU A 16 29.15 17.10 4.75
N SER A 17 29.47 16.57 3.57
CA SER A 17 29.02 15.24 3.14
C SER A 17 29.57 14.12 4.03
N SER A 18 30.82 14.23 4.50
CA SER A 18 31.39 13.29 5.47
C SER A 18 30.69 13.39 6.83
N GLN A 19 30.37 14.61 7.29
CA GLN A 19 29.65 14.82 8.55
C GLN A 19 28.23 14.23 8.50
N ILE A 20 27.53 14.40 7.38
CA ILE A 20 26.21 13.81 7.13
C ILE A 20 26.29 12.28 7.17
N LEU A 21 27.28 11.68 6.50
CA LEU A 21 27.47 10.23 6.50
C LEU A 21 27.79 9.68 7.89
N ILE A 22 28.62 10.40 8.66
CA ILE A 22 28.91 10.06 10.06
C ILE A 22 27.64 10.14 10.90
N GLY A 23 26.84 11.21 10.76
CA GLY A 23 25.56 11.36 11.45
C GLY A 23 24.59 10.23 11.14
N LEU A 24 24.49 9.82 9.87
CA LEU A 24 23.70 8.67 9.43
C LEU A 24 24.15 7.37 10.09
N ILE A 25 25.45 7.04 10.00
CA ILE A 25 26.00 5.79 10.56
C ILE A 25 25.82 5.73 12.08
N LEU A 26 26.16 6.82 12.77
CA LEU A 26 25.99 6.91 14.22
C LEU A 26 24.51 6.78 14.61
N GLY A 27 23.60 7.42 13.87
CA GLY A 27 22.18 7.32 14.10
C GLY A 27 21.69 5.87 13.97
N LEU A 28 22.06 5.18 12.89
CA LEU A 28 21.72 3.76 12.69
C LEU A 28 22.22 2.87 13.83
N ILE A 29 23.48 3.04 14.25
CA ILE A 29 24.07 2.27 15.35
C ILE A 29 23.29 2.52 16.65
N VAL A 30 23.02 3.78 16.99
CA VAL A 30 22.31 4.15 18.22
C VAL A 30 20.87 3.64 18.20
N GLY A 31 20.17 3.76 17.08
CA GLY A 31 18.80 3.27 16.91
C GLY A 31 18.68 1.75 17.03
N LEU A 32 19.56 0.99 16.37
CA LEU A 32 19.58 -0.48 16.47
C LEU A 32 19.96 -0.96 17.88
N PHE A 33 20.85 -0.23 18.55
CA PHE A 33 21.36 -0.63 19.85
C PHE A 33 20.34 -0.42 20.98
N PHE A 34 19.75 0.78 21.06
CA PHE A 34 18.85 1.16 22.15
C PHE A 34 17.34 1.00 21.83
N GLY A 35 16.98 0.77 20.56
CA GLY A 35 15.59 0.57 20.14
C GLY A 35 14.68 1.73 20.54
N ALA A 36 13.52 1.40 21.13
CA ALA A 36 12.46 2.35 21.47
C ALA A 36 12.91 3.53 22.36
N TRP A 37 13.98 3.37 23.15
CA TRP A 37 14.47 4.44 24.04
C TRP A 37 15.01 5.67 23.30
N VAL A 38 15.36 5.47 22.02
CA VAL A 38 15.91 6.51 21.14
C VAL A 38 14.81 7.18 20.32
N GLU A 39 13.55 6.74 20.41
CA GLU A 39 12.41 7.37 19.73
C GLU A 39 12.29 8.89 19.99
N PRO A 40 12.53 9.42 21.22
CA PRO A 40 12.51 10.87 21.46
C PRO A 40 13.57 11.67 20.68
N LEU A 41 14.69 11.04 20.26
CA LEU A 41 15.68 11.69 19.40
C LEU A 41 15.12 11.98 18.00
N GLY A 42 14.00 11.36 17.63
CA GLY A 42 13.24 11.67 16.41
C GLY A 42 12.85 13.15 16.30
N VAL A 43 12.67 13.86 17.42
CA VAL A 43 12.35 15.30 17.43
C VAL A 43 13.40 16.13 16.69
N LEU A 44 14.68 15.75 16.76
CA LEU A 44 15.75 16.43 16.02
C LEU A 44 15.58 16.27 14.51
N GLY A 45 15.13 15.09 14.09
CA GLY A 45 14.81 14.80 12.70
C GLY A 45 13.58 15.56 12.22
N ASP A 46 12.50 15.52 13.00
CA ASP A 46 11.23 16.20 12.69
C ASP A 46 11.44 17.73 12.61
N ALA A 47 12.15 18.31 13.56
CA ALA A 47 12.49 19.74 13.55
C ALA A 47 13.32 20.11 12.31
N PHE A 48 14.30 19.28 11.94
CA PHE A 48 15.09 19.51 10.73
C PHE A 48 14.24 19.46 9.45
N VAL A 49 13.34 18.47 9.33
CA VAL A 49 12.42 18.37 8.19
C VAL A 49 11.49 19.57 8.13
N LEU A 50 10.92 20.00 9.26
CA LEU A 50 10.04 21.17 9.32
C LEU A 50 10.76 22.48 8.93
N LEU A 51 11.98 22.69 9.41
CA LEU A 51 12.81 23.85 9.04
C LEU A 51 13.09 23.89 7.53
N LEU A 52 13.29 22.73 6.91
CA LEU A 52 13.47 22.63 5.46
C LEU A 52 12.16 22.89 4.69
N GLN A 53 11.07 22.24 5.08
CA GLN A 53 9.75 22.37 4.43
C GLN A 53 9.24 23.81 4.45
N MET A 54 9.48 24.54 5.54
CA MET A 54 9.14 25.95 5.70
C MET A 54 9.68 26.82 4.55
N THR A 55 10.90 26.53 4.08
CA THR A 55 11.58 27.41 3.11
C THR A 55 11.23 27.10 1.67
N VAL A 56 10.74 25.89 1.34
CA VAL A 56 10.80 25.47 -0.06
C VAL A 56 9.53 25.51 -0.85
N LEU A 57 8.37 25.24 -0.27
CA LEU A 57 7.17 25.54 -1.04
C LEU A 57 7.13 27.03 -1.47
N PRO A 58 7.52 27.99 -0.59
CA PRO A 58 7.76 29.38 -1.00
C PRO A 58 8.88 29.54 -2.05
N TYR A 59 10.04 28.91 -1.85
CA TYR A 59 11.16 29.02 -2.79
C TYR A 59 10.77 28.53 -4.18
N LEU A 60 10.09 27.39 -4.27
CA LEU A 60 9.65 26.78 -5.51
C LEU A 60 8.64 27.67 -6.23
N ALA A 61 7.63 28.18 -5.50
CA ALA A 61 6.64 29.09 -6.08
C ALA A 61 7.32 30.33 -6.68
N VAL A 62 8.18 30.99 -5.91
CA VAL A 62 8.90 32.19 -6.35
C VAL A 62 9.91 31.88 -7.46
N SER A 63 10.62 30.75 -7.38
CA SER A 63 11.60 30.33 -8.38
C SER A 63 10.95 30.05 -9.73
N LEU A 64 9.76 29.44 -9.75
CA LEU A 64 8.98 29.24 -10.99
C LEU A 64 8.51 30.56 -11.60
N MET A 65 7.98 31.47 -10.77
CA MET A 65 7.53 32.78 -11.24
C MET A 65 8.68 33.58 -11.86
N VAL A 66 9.83 33.62 -11.18
CA VAL A 66 11.03 34.32 -11.65
C VAL A 66 11.64 33.61 -12.86
N GLY A 67 11.78 32.28 -12.79
CA GLY A 67 12.42 31.50 -13.83
C GLY A 67 11.69 31.61 -15.16
N LEU A 68 10.38 31.39 -15.17
CA LEU A 68 9.56 31.51 -16.39
C LEU A 68 9.36 32.97 -16.80
N GLY A 69 9.17 33.89 -15.86
CA GLY A 69 8.97 35.32 -16.15
C GLY A 69 10.19 36.03 -16.75
N ALA A 70 11.38 35.49 -16.53
CA ALA A 70 12.63 35.97 -17.13
C ALA A 70 12.81 35.54 -18.60
N LEU A 71 12.06 34.52 -19.06
CA LEU A 71 12.18 34.02 -20.42
C LEU A 71 11.64 35.01 -21.46
N ARG A 72 12.17 34.91 -22.69
CA ARG A 72 11.63 35.58 -23.88
C ARG A 72 10.50 34.73 -24.50
N PRO A 73 9.48 35.35 -25.13
CA PRO A 73 8.36 34.64 -25.75
C PRO A 73 8.78 33.51 -26.72
N GLU A 74 9.84 33.75 -27.50
CA GLU A 74 10.35 32.82 -28.53
C GLU A 74 11.14 31.62 -27.96
N GLY A 75 11.51 31.66 -26.68
CA GLY A 75 12.30 30.62 -25.99
C GLY A 75 11.48 29.70 -25.10
N ALA A 76 10.38 30.19 -24.52
CA ALA A 76 9.59 29.46 -23.53
C ALA A 76 8.95 28.19 -24.09
N ALA A 77 8.31 28.26 -25.27
CA ALA A 77 7.68 27.10 -25.90
C ALA A 77 8.69 26.00 -26.27
N ARG A 78 9.88 26.40 -26.75
CA ARG A 78 10.97 25.47 -27.06
C ARG A 78 11.50 24.80 -25.79
N LEU A 79 11.72 25.55 -24.72
CA LEU A 79 12.15 25.00 -23.43
C LEU A 79 11.15 23.98 -22.90
N ALA A 80 9.85 24.30 -22.94
CA ALA A 80 8.79 23.40 -22.50
C ALA A 80 8.78 22.08 -23.29
N TRP A 81 8.85 22.14 -24.62
CA TRP A 81 8.90 20.93 -25.46
C TRP A 81 10.16 20.09 -25.24
N ARG A 82 11.33 20.71 -25.06
CA ARG A 82 12.58 19.99 -24.79
C ARG A 82 12.57 19.34 -23.40
N ALA A 83 12.12 20.07 -22.37
CA ALA A 83 11.98 19.56 -21.02
C ALA A 83 10.96 18.42 -20.94
N GLY A 84 9.79 18.59 -21.58
CA GLY A 84 8.77 17.55 -21.68
C GLY A 84 9.29 16.30 -22.40
N GLY A 85 10.02 16.47 -23.51
CA GLY A 85 10.67 15.34 -24.19
C GLY A 85 11.68 14.60 -23.30
N ALA A 86 12.52 15.32 -22.55
CA ALA A 86 13.45 14.72 -21.61
C ALA A 86 12.73 13.95 -20.50
N LEU A 87 11.65 14.51 -19.94
CA LEU A 87 10.82 13.83 -18.94
C LEU A 87 10.18 12.54 -19.48
N LEU A 88 9.60 12.58 -20.68
CA LEU A 88 8.99 11.41 -21.31
C LEU A 88 10.00 10.26 -21.53
N ILE A 89 11.23 10.58 -21.95
CA ILE A 89 12.31 9.60 -22.10
C ILE A 89 12.65 8.97 -20.74
N LEU A 90 12.79 9.79 -19.69
CA LEU A 90 13.13 9.32 -18.35
C LEU A 90 12.01 8.49 -17.72
N TRP A 91 10.74 8.87 -17.91
CA TRP A 91 9.59 8.08 -17.48
C TRP A 91 9.48 6.76 -18.23
N SER A 92 9.70 6.74 -19.55
CA SER A 92 9.69 5.51 -20.34
C SER A 92 10.75 4.53 -19.84
N LEU A 93 11.94 5.02 -19.52
CA LEU A 93 13.03 4.22 -18.95
C LEU A 93 12.70 3.70 -17.54
N ALA A 94 12.02 4.52 -16.74
CA ALA A 94 11.55 4.13 -15.41
C ALA A 94 10.50 3.02 -15.48
N PHE A 95 9.46 3.19 -16.30
CA PHE A 95 8.43 2.16 -16.48
C PHE A 95 9.01 0.87 -17.05
N GLY A 96 9.93 0.94 -18.01
CA GLY A 96 10.64 -0.25 -18.49
C GLY A 96 11.37 -0.98 -17.35
N THR A 97 12.06 -0.25 -16.47
CA THR A 97 12.73 -0.84 -15.29
C THR A 97 11.73 -1.42 -14.28
N ILE A 98 10.65 -0.69 -13.98
CA ILE A 98 9.59 -1.12 -13.06
C ILE A 98 8.92 -2.40 -13.57
N PHE A 99 8.60 -2.49 -14.85
CA PHE A 99 7.96 -3.68 -15.43
C PHE A 99 8.89 -4.89 -15.45
N ILE A 100 10.17 -4.69 -15.77
CA ILE A 100 11.19 -5.76 -15.69
C ILE A 100 11.41 -6.21 -14.24
N SER A 101 11.18 -5.34 -13.24
CA SER A 101 11.37 -5.70 -11.84
C SER A 101 10.41 -6.78 -11.32
N SER A 102 9.33 -7.08 -12.04
CA SER A 102 8.48 -8.23 -11.78
C SER A 102 9.24 -9.56 -11.79
N LEU A 103 10.34 -9.66 -12.55
CA LEU A 103 11.19 -10.85 -12.61
C LEU A 103 11.92 -11.13 -11.29
N ALA A 104 12.01 -10.16 -10.38
CA ALA A 104 12.64 -10.33 -9.08
C ALA A 104 11.83 -11.18 -8.10
N TYR A 105 10.54 -11.39 -8.38
CA TYR A 105 9.61 -12.08 -7.49
C TYR A 105 9.55 -13.59 -7.81
N PRO A 106 9.95 -14.48 -6.87
CA PRO A 106 9.86 -15.93 -7.07
C PRO A 106 8.42 -16.44 -7.16
N ASN A 107 8.21 -17.66 -7.64
CA ASN A 107 6.87 -18.25 -7.71
C ASN A 107 6.49 -18.87 -6.35
N TRP A 108 6.15 -18.03 -5.38
CA TRP A 108 5.67 -18.46 -4.07
C TRP A 108 4.15 -18.61 -4.05
N GLU A 109 3.67 -19.58 -3.27
CA GLU A 109 2.26 -19.65 -2.88
C GLU A 109 1.93 -18.47 -1.97
N SER A 110 0.86 -17.74 -2.27
CA SER A 110 0.45 -16.58 -1.49
C SER A 110 -1.06 -16.43 -1.48
N ALA A 111 -1.60 -16.09 -0.31
CA ALA A 111 -2.99 -15.70 -0.15
C ALA A 111 -3.10 -14.75 1.03
N SER A 112 -4.14 -13.93 1.03
CA SER A 112 -4.44 -13.02 2.13
C SER A 112 -5.85 -13.27 2.65
N PHE A 113 -6.09 -12.77 3.86
CA PHE A 113 -7.45 -12.54 4.36
C PHE A 113 -8.24 -11.63 3.40
N PHE A 114 -9.55 -11.59 3.60
CA PHE A 114 -10.43 -10.72 2.83
C PHE A 114 -9.97 -9.26 2.94
N SER A 115 -10.14 -8.50 1.87
CA SER A 115 -9.91 -7.05 1.90
C SER A 115 -11.12 -6.28 1.44
N SER A 116 -11.42 -5.20 2.16
CA SER A 116 -12.46 -4.25 1.80
C SER A 116 -12.26 -3.63 0.41
N ASN A 117 -11.02 -3.52 -0.10
CA ASN A 117 -10.73 -3.04 -1.46
C ASN A 117 -11.35 -3.90 -2.56
N LEU A 118 -11.57 -5.20 -2.31
CA LEU A 118 -12.23 -6.08 -3.28
C LEU A 118 -13.66 -5.60 -3.59
N VAL A 119 -14.31 -4.99 -2.60
CA VAL A 119 -15.74 -4.64 -2.64
C VAL A 119 -15.98 -3.12 -2.54
N ALA A 120 -14.92 -2.32 -2.37
CA ALA A 120 -14.99 -0.87 -2.37
C ALA A 120 -15.43 -0.36 -3.76
N SER A 121 -16.39 0.57 -3.78
CA SER A 121 -16.66 1.35 -4.99
C SER A 121 -15.44 2.22 -5.27
N SER A 122 -14.81 2.05 -6.45
CA SER A 122 -13.65 2.87 -6.82
C SER A 122 -14.03 4.35 -6.76
N SER A 123 -13.54 5.06 -5.74
CA SER A 123 -13.64 6.52 -5.72
C SER A 123 -12.74 7.03 -6.83
N GLY A 124 -13.31 7.61 -7.89
CA GLY A 124 -12.51 8.17 -8.97
C GLY A 124 -11.50 9.17 -8.40
N PHE A 125 -10.23 9.06 -8.81
CA PHE A 125 -9.21 10.01 -8.38
C PHE A 125 -9.52 11.38 -8.98
N ASP A 126 -9.80 12.37 -8.14
CA ASP A 126 -10.12 13.73 -8.59
C ASP A 126 -8.84 14.46 -9.05
N PHE A 127 -8.42 14.16 -10.27
CA PHE A 127 -7.28 14.82 -10.89
C PHE A 127 -7.51 16.33 -11.06
N LEU A 128 -8.76 16.78 -11.20
CA LEU A 128 -9.03 18.18 -11.48
C LEU A 128 -8.66 19.08 -10.29
N SER A 129 -9.10 18.71 -9.09
CA SER A 129 -8.76 19.46 -7.87
C SER A 129 -7.28 19.38 -7.48
N LEU A 130 -6.58 18.31 -7.90
CA LEU A 130 -5.15 18.17 -7.68
C LEU A 130 -4.32 19.22 -8.44
N PHE A 131 -4.70 19.53 -9.69
CA PHE A 131 -3.97 20.46 -10.56
C PHE A 131 -4.52 21.88 -10.57
N ILE A 132 -5.83 22.06 -10.47
CA ILE A 132 -6.48 23.36 -10.62
C ILE A 132 -7.10 23.77 -9.28
N PRO A 133 -6.39 24.61 -8.49
CA PRO A 133 -6.92 25.04 -7.20
C PRO A 133 -7.94 26.16 -7.37
N ALA A 134 -9.04 26.09 -6.60
CA ALA A 134 -9.93 27.24 -6.43
C ALA A 134 -9.25 28.37 -5.64
N ASN A 135 -8.28 28.03 -4.77
CA ASN A 135 -7.51 29.00 -3.98
C ASN A 135 -6.02 28.58 -3.90
N PRO A 136 -5.10 29.26 -4.60
CA PRO A 136 -3.68 28.91 -4.61
C PRO A 136 -2.99 29.10 -3.26
N PHE A 137 -3.48 30.01 -2.40
CA PHE A 137 -2.95 30.18 -1.05
C PHE A 137 -3.35 29.02 -0.14
N SER A 138 -4.56 28.49 -0.31
CA SER A 138 -4.97 27.25 0.37
C SER A 138 -4.11 26.08 -0.07
N SER A 139 -3.80 25.97 -1.37
CA SER A 139 -2.88 24.95 -1.88
C SER A 139 -1.46 25.09 -1.32
N LEU A 140 -0.99 26.33 -1.15
CA LEU A 140 0.29 26.60 -0.48
C LEU A 140 0.25 26.19 1.00
N ALA A 141 -0.84 26.50 1.71
CA ALA A 141 -1.00 26.14 3.12
C ALA A 141 -1.14 24.63 3.35
N ASN A 142 -1.83 23.93 2.44
CA ASN A 142 -2.10 22.49 2.52
C ASN A 142 -1.08 21.63 1.75
N THR A 143 0.02 22.21 1.29
CA THR A 143 1.12 21.48 0.61
C THR A 143 0.67 20.74 -0.66
N VAL A 144 -0.29 21.31 -1.41
CA VAL A 144 -0.75 20.76 -2.70
C VAL A 144 0.21 21.24 -3.81
N VAL A 145 1.36 20.58 -3.91
CA VAL A 145 2.47 20.99 -4.78
C VAL A 145 2.06 21.18 -6.26
N PRO A 146 1.30 20.28 -6.92
CA PRO A 146 0.95 20.45 -8.34
C PRO A 146 0.13 21.72 -8.58
N ALA A 147 -0.86 21.98 -7.73
CA ALA A 147 -1.66 23.19 -7.78
C ALA A 147 -0.82 24.47 -7.61
N VAL A 148 0.11 24.47 -6.64
CA VAL A 148 1.05 25.59 -6.43
C VAL A 148 1.91 25.82 -7.67
N VAL A 149 2.34 24.75 -8.32
CA VAL A 149 3.17 24.79 -9.53
C VAL A 149 2.42 25.35 -10.70
N VAL A 150 1.23 24.83 -10.99
CA VAL A 150 0.40 25.28 -12.11
C VAL A 150 0.11 26.77 -11.95
N PHE A 151 -0.27 27.20 -10.75
CA PHE A 151 -0.49 28.60 -10.43
C PHE A 151 0.77 29.45 -10.62
N SER A 152 1.88 29.06 -9.98
CA SER A 152 3.15 29.83 -10.04
C SER A 152 3.73 29.89 -11.46
N GLY A 153 3.57 28.80 -12.22
CA GLY A 153 3.95 28.70 -13.62
C GLY A 153 3.08 29.59 -14.51
N ALA A 154 1.77 29.60 -14.31
CA ALA A 154 0.86 30.50 -15.02
C ALA A 154 1.20 31.98 -14.75
N VAL A 155 1.50 32.34 -13.51
CA VAL A 155 2.00 33.68 -13.15
C VAL A 155 3.31 33.98 -13.87
N GLY A 156 4.29 33.06 -13.84
CA GLY A 156 5.56 33.22 -14.54
C GLY A 156 5.40 33.41 -16.05
N VAL A 157 4.56 32.61 -16.71
CA VAL A 157 4.25 32.74 -18.14
C VAL A 157 3.55 34.07 -18.43
N ALA A 158 2.57 34.47 -17.60
CA ALA A 158 1.88 35.74 -17.76
C ALA A 158 2.86 36.93 -17.65
N LEU A 159 3.88 36.84 -16.79
CA LEU A 159 4.93 37.86 -16.66
C LEU A 159 5.79 37.99 -17.92
N ILE A 160 5.89 36.98 -18.79
CA ILE A 160 6.73 37.06 -20.00
C ILE A 160 6.36 38.27 -20.87
N GLY A 161 5.05 38.51 -21.06
CA GLY A 161 4.52 39.56 -21.94
C GLY A 161 4.29 40.93 -21.29
N GLN A 162 4.60 41.11 -20.01
CA GLN A 162 4.30 42.36 -19.28
C GLN A 162 5.43 43.40 -19.41
N ALA A 163 5.06 44.63 -19.80
CA ALA A 163 6.01 45.71 -20.07
C ALA A 163 6.74 46.23 -18.82
N GLU A 164 6.06 46.29 -17.67
CA GLU A 164 6.61 46.84 -16.40
C GLU A 164 7.03 45.74 -15.40
N LYS A 165 7.37 44.54 -15.88
CA LYS A 165 7.69 43.40 -14.99
C LYS A 165 8.97 43.57 -14.17
N ALA A 166 9.87 44.47 -14.56
CA ALA A 166 11.21 44.58 -14.00
C ALA A 166 11.24 44.80 -12.47
N GLY A 167 10.35 45.66 -11.96
CA GLY A 167 10.27 45.94 -10.51
C GLY A 167 9.84 44.72 -9.69
N LEU A 168 8.77 44.05 -10.12
CA LEU A 168 8.29 42.82 -9.47
C LEU A 168 9.33 41.70 -9.58
N MET A 169 9.95 41.54 -10.75
CA MET A 169 10.99 40.53 -10.99
C MET A 169 12.20 40.72 -10.07
N ALA A 170 12.67 41.96 -9.88
CA ALA A 170 13.76 42.26 -8.95
C ALA A 170 13.39 41.94 -7.48
N GLY A 171 12.15 42.27 -7.08
CA GLY A 171 11.64 41.94 -5.75
C GLY A 171 11.55 40.44 -5.51
N LEU A 172 10.95 39.69 -6.45
CA LEU A 172 10.84 38.24 -6.38
C LEU A 172 12.22 37.56 -6.39
N GLN A 173 13.17 38.05 -7.19
CA GLN A 173 14.55 37.53 -7.21
C GLN A 173 15.26 37.76 -5.87
N THR A 174 15.09 38.94 -5.26
CA THR A 174 15.66 39.23 -3.94
C THR A 174 15.08 38.31 -2.87
N PHE A 175 13.76 38.10 -2.90
CA PHE A 175 13.07 37.19 -2.00
C PHE A 175 13.50 35.73 -2.20
N LYS A 176 13.63 35.29 -3.47
CA LYS A 176 14.19 33.97 -3.83
C LYS A 176 15.57 33.75 -3.21
N ASN A 177 16.46 34.74 -3.33
CA ASN A 177 17.81 34.67 -2.78
C ASN A 177 17.82 34.63 -1.25
N ALA A 178 16.92 35.36 -0.59
CA ALA A 178 16.74 35.29 0.87
C ALA A 178 16.30 33.88 1.30
N LEU A 179 15.30 33.29 0.62
CA LEU A 179 14.84 31.92 0.88
C LEU A 179 15.96 30.88 0.68
N SER A 180 16.76 31.05 -0.39
CA SER A 180 17.94 30.22 -0.66
C SER A 180 19.00 30.32 0.46
N SER A 181 19.19 31.52 1.02
CA SER A 181 20.14 31.74 2.11
C SER A 181 19.69 31.05 3.40
N ILE A 182 18.40 31.13 3.74
CA ILE A 182 17.82 30.40 4.88
C ILE A 182 17.99 28.90 4.67
N THR A 183 17.68 28.40 3.47
CA THR A 183 17.84 26.99 3.12
C THR A 183 19.30 26.53 3.32
N THR A 184 20.27 27.33 2.87
CA THR A 184 21.70 27.03 3.03
C THR A 184 22.12 26.96 4.50
N PHE A 185 21.55 27.80 5.37
CA PHE A 185 21.75 27.72 6.80
C PHE A 185 21.18 26.41 7.38
N VAL A 186 19.95 26.06 7.03
CA VAL A 186 19.29 24.83 7.51
C VAL A 186 20.07 23.58 7.10
N VAL A 187 20.63 23.55 5.88
CA VAL A 187 21.48 22.44 5.40
C VAL A 187 22.72 22.20 6.28
N ARG A 188 23.24 23.22 6.98
CA ARG A 188 24.35 23.02 7.93
C ARG A 188 23.95 22.23 9.17
N LEU A 189 22.65 22.21 9.51
CA LEU A 189 22.10 21.41 10.62
C LEU A 189 21.87 19.94 10.22
N ALA A 190 22.07 19.60 8.93
CA ALA A 190 21.79 18.27 8.39
C ALA A 190 22.46 17.11 9.15
N PRO A 191 23.73 17.17 9.61
CA PRO A 191 24.33 16.06 10.35
C PRO A 191 23.54 15.68 11.61
N ILE A 192 22.98 16.66 12.32
CA ILE A 192 22.21 16.47 13.56
C ILE A 192 20.80 15.95 13.23
N GLY A 193 20.13 16.57 12.25
CA GLY A 193 18.81 16.14 11.82
C GLY A 193 18.82 14.71 11.26
N ILE A 194 19.79 14.38 10.41
CA ILE A 194 19.96 13.06 9.80
C ILE A 194 20.29 12.00 10.85
N PHE A 195 21.07 12.33 11.88
CA PHE A 195 21.28 11.44 13.02
C PHE A 195 19.95 11.07 13.68
N GLY A 196 19.08 12.05 13.97
CA GLY A 196 17.75 11.80 14.55
C GLY A 196 16.84 10.96 13.65
N ILE A 197 16.80 11.26 12.35
CA ILE A 197 16.01 10.49 11.37
C ILE A 197 16.50 9.05 11.28
N ALA A 198 17.82 8.85 11.17
CA ALA A 198 18.43 7.53 11.08
C ALA A 198 18.23 6.69 12.35
N ALA A 199 18.36 7.33 13.52
CA ALA A 199 18.17 6.69 14.81
C ALA A 199 16.72 6.23 15.01
N ARG A 200 15.74 7.09 14.68
CA ARG A 200 14.32 6.72 14.72
C ARG A 200 14.01 5.58 13.75
N ALA A 201 14.46 5.68 12.50
CA ALA A 201 14.21 4.67 11.48
C ALA A 201 14.76 3.29 11.87
N ALA A 202 15.97 3.26 12.45
CA ALA A 202 16.57 2.03 12.96
C ALA A 202 15.84 1.47 14.20
N ALA A 203 15.32 2.34 15.08
CA ALA A 203 14.60 1.93 16.29
C ALA A 203 13.19 1.39 16.03
N THR A 204 12.58 1.70 14.89
CA THR A 204 11.21 1.29 14.53
C THR A 204 11.16 0.03 13.65
N LEU A 205 12.31 -0.55 13.31
CA LEU A 205 12.39 -1.67 12.38
C LEU A 205 12.08 -2.99 13.11
N SER A 206 10.94 -3.61 12.82
CA SER A 206 10.62 -4.95 13.33
C SER A 206 11.18 -6.03 12.40
N LEU A 207 11.80 -7.06 12.96
CA LEU A 207 12.43 -8.13 12.17
C LEU A 207 11.39 -8.95 11.39
N ASP A 208 10.20 -9.15 11.96
CA ASP A 208 9.15 -9.95 11.34
C ASP A 208 8.54 -9.26 10.10
N GLN A 209 8.30 -7.94 10.17
CA GLN A 209 7.83 -7.17 8.99
C GLN A 209 8.93 -7.02 7.94
N ALA A 210 10.20 -6.96 8.34
CA ALA A 210 11.31 -6.93 7.40
C ALA A 210 11.41 -8.23 6.58
N ARG A 211 11.07 -9.38 7.17
CA ARG A 211 11.10 -10.68 6.49
C ARG A 211 10.07 -10.76 5.36
N SER A 212 8.85 -10.26 5.55
CA SER A 212 7.82 -10.25 4.49
C SER A 212 8.12 -9.23 3.38
N LEU A 213 8.89 -8.18 3.68
CA LEU A 213 9.25 -7.10 2.74
C LEU A 213 10.60 -7.28 2.03
N GLN A 214 11.39 -8.28 2.40
CA GLN A 214 12.79 -8.40 1.98
C GLN A 214 12.98 -8.41 0.46
N VAL A 215 12.11 -9.12 -0.27
CA VAL A 215 12.19 -9.24 -1.74
C VAL A 215 11.93 -7.88 -2.40
N TYR A 216 10.89 -7.18 -1.95
CA TYR A 216 10.57 -5.82 -2.42
C TYR A 216 11.71 -4.85 -2.12
N MET A 217 12.22 -4.84 -0.89
CA MET A 217 13.29 -3.94 -0.49
C MET A 217 14.56 -4.19 -1.32
N ALA A 218 14.94 -5.44 -1.53
CA ALA A 218 16.08 -5.80 -2.36
C ALA A 218 15.88 -5.36 -3.82
N ALA A 219 14.75 -5.71 -4.44
CA ALA A 219 14.43 -5.32 -5.81
C ALA A 219 14.42 -3.80 -5.98
N TYR A 220 13.80 -3.06 -5.04
CA TYR A 220 13.76 -1.60 -5.04
C TYR A 220 15.16 -1.00 -4.93
N VAL A 221 15.99 -1.43 -3.98
CA VAL A 221 17.37 -0.93 -3.79
C VAL A 221 18.19 -1.17 -5.05
N VAL A 222 18.12 -2.37 -5.62
CA VAL A 222 18.87 -2.74 -6.82
C VAL A 222 18.46 -1.85 -8.00
N CYS A 223 17.15 -1.70 -8.24
CA CYS A 223 16.65 -0.80 -9.28
C CYS A 223 17.07 0.66 -9.02
N ALA A 224 16.93 1.15 -7.79
CA ALA A 224 17.25 2.53 -7.46
C ALA A 224 18.75 2.84 -7.64
N LEU A 225 19.62 1.94 -7.18
CA LEU A 225 21.07 2.05 -7.35
C LEU A 225 21.47 1.96 -8.83
N LEU A 226 20.95 0.97 -9.55
CA LEU A 226 21.19 0.81 -10.98
C LEU A 226 20.78 2.08 -11.72
N MET A 227 19.60 2.61 -11.43
CA MET A 227 19.10 3.79 -12.11
C MET A 227 19.89 5.06 -11.77
N ALA A 228 20.18 5.29 -10.49
CA ALA A 228 20.86 6.49 -10.03
C ALA A 228 22.34 6.52 -10.40
N THR A 229 23.00 5.35 -10.47
CA THR A 229 24.45 5.27 -10.68
C THR A 229 24.84 4.86 -12.08
N TRP A 230 24.00 4.16 -12.84
CA TRP A 230 24.30 3.70 -14.20
C TRP A 230 23.32 4.27 -15.22
N THR A 231 22.04 3.94 -15.12
CA THR A 231 21.04 4.22 -16.17
C THR A 231 20.92 5.72 -16.46
N LEU A 232 20.59 6.55 -15.47
CA LEU A 232 20.38 7.98 -15.72
C LEU A 232 21.68 8.70 -16.11
N PRO A 233 22.82 8.52 -15.42
CA PRO A 233 24.03 9.23 -15.81
C PRO A 233 24.65 8.71 -17.12
N ALA A 234 24.42 7.45 -17.51
CA ALA A 234 24.81 6.96 -18.83
C ALA A 234 23.91 7.50 -19.95
N LEU A 235 22.61 7.68 -19.70
CA LEU A 235 21.72 8.40 -20.61
C LEU A 235 22.19 9.85 -20.83
N ILE A 236 22.55 10.55 -19.75
CA ILE A 236 23.18 11.88 -19.85
C ILE A 236 24.42 11.81 -20.74
N ALA A 237 25.31 10.83 -20.52
CA ALA A 237 26.54 10.70 -21.30
C ALA A 237 26.32 10.34 -22.79
N CYS A 238 25.20 9.72 -23.14
CA CYS A 238 24.86 9.40 -24.53
C CYS A 238 24.23 10.58 -25.28
N LEU A 239 23.53 11.48 -24.57
CA LEU A 239 22.78 12.59 -25.17
C LEU A 239 23.47 13.95 -25.01
N THR A 240 24.46 14.06 -24.11
CA THR A 240 25.12 15.32 -23.78
C THR A 240 26.65 15.16 -23.86
N PRO A 241 27.44 16.24 -23.94
CA PRO A 241 28.90 16.16 -24.02
C PRO A 241 29.58 15.79 -22.68
N TYR A 242 28.81 15.55 -21.62
CA TYR A 242 29.32 15.26 -20.28
C TYR A 242 29.54 13.76 -20.09
N ARG A 243 30.65 13.35 -19.49
CA ARG A 243 30.93 11.93 -19.28
C ARG A 243 30.23 11.45 -18.00
N TRP A 244 29.86 10.17 -17.98
CA TRP A 244 29.24 9.52 -16.83
C TRP A 244 30.00 9.75 -15.50
N LEU A 245 31.32 9.59 -15.53
CA LEU A 245 32.19 9.79 -14.35
C LEU A 245 32.18 11.23 -13.84
N ASP A 246 32.13 12.21 -14.73
CA ASP A 246 32.18 13.63 -14.38
C ASP A 246 30.89 14.03 -13.67
N VAL A 247 29.74 13.60 -14.23
CA VAL A 247 28.42 13.77 -13.61
C VAL A 247 28.40 13.15 -12.21
N MET A 248 28.83 11.89 -12.06
CA MET A 248 28.81 11.20 -10.78
C MET A 248 29.73 11.84 -9.73
N ARG A 249 30.93 12.28 -10.13
CA ARG A 249 31.87 12.94 -9.22
C ARG A 249 31.33 14.29 -8.73
N THR A 250 30.77 15.09 -9.62
CA THR A 250 30.23 16.42 -9.28
C THR A 250 28.98 16.33 -8.41
N MET A 251 28.12 15.33 -8.66
CA MET A 251 26.85 15.19 -7.94
C MET A 251 26.95 14.37 -6.66
N ARG A 252 28.05 13.67 -6.40
CA ARG A 252 28.22 12.73 -5.27
C ARG A 252 27.76 13.31 -3.92
N GLY A 253 28.16 14.53 -3.59
CA GLY A 253 27.81 15.17 -2.32
C GLY A 253 26.30 15.41 -2.17
N ALA A 254 25.63 15.81 -3.25
CA ALA A 254 24.19 16.02 -3.28
C ALA A 254 23.41 14.70 -3.25
N LEU A 255 23.86 13.67 -3.98
CA LEU A 255 23.24 12.34 -3.98
C LEU A 255 23.27 11.69 -2.60
N ILE A 256 24.43 11.73 -1.93
CA ILE A 256 24.58 11.20 -0.57
C ILE A 256 23.70 11.98 0.42
N THR A 257 23.62 13.29 0.26
CA THR A 257 22.76 14.12 1.12
C THR A 257 21.29 13.76 0.91
N ALA A 258 20.82 13.63 -0.33
CA ALA A 258 19.45 13.22 -0.64
C ALA A 258 19.11 11.84 -0.08
N PHE A 259 20.05 10.89 -0.19
CA PHE A 259 19.93 9.56 0.40
C PHE A 259 19.79 9.61 1.93
N ALA A 260 20.65 10.39 2.58
CA ALA A 260 20.71 10.48 4.02
C ALA A 260 19.49 11.20 4.61
N THR A 261 18.98 12.23 3.93
CA THR A 261 17.78 12.98 4.34
C THR A 261 16.47 12.30 3.95
N GLY A 262 16.49 11.33 3.03
CA GLY A 262 15.27 10.73 2.48
C GLY A 262 14.46 11.69 1.62
N SER A 263 15.07 12.79 1.17
CA SER A 263 14.32 13.85 0.50
C SER A 263 15.18 14.63 -0.49
N VAL A 264 14.83 14.51 -1.78
CA VAL A 264 15.46 15.27 -2.88
C VAL A 264 15.27 16.78 -2.71
N PHE A 265 14.20 17.12 -2.01
CA PHE A 265 13.80 18.48 -1.73
C PHE A 265 14.96 19.26 -1.04
N VAL A 266 15.68 18.62 -0.11
CA VAL A 266 16.79 19.24 0.65
C VAL A 266 17.98 19.65 -0.21
N VAL A 267 18.20 18.96 -1.33
CA VAL A 267 19.39 19.16 -2.15
C VAL A 267 19.12 19.98 -3.40
N LEU A 268 17.88 20.46 -3.61
CA LEU A 268 17.46 21.12 -4.84
C LEU A 268 18.38 22.28 -5.25
N SER A 269 18.70 23.18 -4.31
CA SER A 269 19.61 24.31 -4.56
C SER A 269 21.06 23.87 -4.82
N VAL A 270 21.52 22.82 -4.13
CA VAL A 270 22.85 22.24 -4.35
C VAL A 270 22.94 21.61 -5.74
N LEU A 271 21.86 20.96 -6.21
CA LEU A 271 21.79 20.38 -7.55
C LEU A 271 21.85 21.47 -8.62
N VAL A 272 21.18 22.61 -8.42
CA VAL A 272 21.27 23.78 -9.30
C VAL A 272 22.73 24.23 -9.41
N GLU A 273 23.36 24.55 -8.28
CA GLU A 273 24.74 25.08 -8.27
C GLU A 273 25.75 24.11 -8.87
N ARG A 274 25.66 22.82 -8.51
CA ARG A 274 26.57 21.78 -9.04
C ARG A 274 26.34 21.51 -10.53
N SER A 275 25.11 21.66 -11.02
CA SER A 275 24.82 21.55 -12.45
C SER A 275 25.46 22.70 -13.21
N LYS A 276 25.38 23.94 -12.70
CA LYS A 276 26.06 25.11 -13.29
C LYS A 276 27.57 24.90 -13.39
N VAL A 277 28.22 24.49 -12.30
CA VAL A 277 29.66 24.21 -12.27
C VAL A 277 30.07 23.17 -13.30
N LEU A 278 29.29 22.10 -13.47
CA LEU A 278 29.57 21.06 -14.46
C LEU A 278 29.47 21.60 -15.90
N MET A 279 28.55 22.54 -16.14
CA MET A 279 28.30 23.10 -17.47
C MET A 279 29.34 24.15 -17.88
N GLN A 280 29.88 24.92 -16.94
CA GLN A 280 30.86 25.97 -17.19
C GLN A 280 32.10 25.49 -17.96
N GLU A 281 32.56 24.26 -17.74
CA GLU A 281 33.79 23.75 -18.38
C GLU A 281 33.65 23.46 -19.88
N LYS A 282 32.42 23.27 -20.39
CA LYS A 282 32.16 22.82 -21.77
C LYS A 282 31.08 23.62 -22.50
N SER A 283 30.60 24.71 -21.91
CA SER A 283 29.55 25.54 -22.51
C SER A 283 30.16 26.65 -23.38
N ASP A 284 29.56 26.86 -24.56
CA ASP A 284 29.89 27.99 -25.44
C ASP A 284 29.30 29.32 -24.92
N ASP A 285 28.26 29.27 -24.08
CA ASP A 285 27.58 30.44 -23.45
C ASP A 285 27.15 30.10 -22.00
N PRO A 286 28.07 30.22 -21.03
CA PRO A 286 27.83 29.79 -19.65
C PRO A 286 26.67 30.53 -18.97
N GLU A 287 26.55 31.85 -19.18
CA GLU A 287 25.52 32.66 -18.52
C GLU A 287 24.10 32.22 -18.93
N ARG A 288 23.92 31.91 -20.22
CA ARG A 288 22.64 31.44 -20.75
C ARG A 288 22.30 30.03 -20.26
N ASP A 289 23.29 29.14 -20.21
CA ASP A 289 23.12 27.78 -19.72
C ASP A 289 22.77 27.73 -18.23
N GLU A 290 23.44 28.56 -17.43
CA GLU A 290 23.12 28.73 -16.00
C GLU A 290 21.68 29.20 -15.79
N HIS A 291 21.20 30.11 -16.63
CA HIS A 291 19.82 30.56 -16.59
C HIS A 291 18.84 29.42 -16.90
N PHE A 292 19.13 28.57 -17.90
CA PHE A 292 18.28 27.41 -18.17
C PHE A 292 18.25 26.42 -17.00
N VAL A 293 19.38 26.16 -16.35
CA VAL A 293 19.44 25.29 -15.16
C VAL A 293 18.58 25.84 -14.01
N ASP A 294 18.64 27.17 -13.77
CA ASP A 294 17.84 27.85 -12.76
C ASP A 294 16.32 27.70 -12.99
N VAL A 295 15.89 27.54 -14.24
CA VAL A 295 14.48 27.33 -14.58
C VAL A 295 14.12 25.85 -14.58
N VAL A 296 14.93 25.01 -15.23
CA VAL A 296 14.56 23.61 -15.52
C VAL A 296 14.51 22.76 -14.26
N ILE A 297 15.44 22.91 -13.32
CA ILE A 297 15.45 22.05 -12.12
C ILE A 297 14.21 22.29 -11.23
N PRO A 298 13.86 23.53 -10.86
CA PRO A 298 12.64 23.80 -10.12
C PRO A 298 11.37 23.36 -10.85
N VAL A 299 11.31 23.53 -12.18
CA VAL A 299 10.19 23.04 -13.00
C VAL A 299 10.12 21.52 -12.99
N ALA A 300 11.24 20.82 -13.20
CA ALA A 300 11.27 19.36 -13.25
C ALA A 300 10.89 18.71 -11.91
N PHE A 301 11.20 19.35 -10.78
CA PHE A 301 10.82 18.88 -9.44
C PHE A 301 9.30 18.76 -9.24
N THR A 302 8.53 19.51 -10.03
CA THR A 302 7.06 19.53 -9.95
C THR A 302 6.42 18.30 -10.59
N PHE A 303 7.15 17.65 -11.48
CA PHE A 303 6.73 16.45 -12.17
C PHE A 303 7.14 15.21 -11.36
N PRO A 304 6.41 14.10 -11.47
CA PRO A 304 6.78 12.83 -10.84
C PRO A 304 8.22 12.45 -11.18
N SER A 305 9.09 12.42 -10.17
CA SER A 305 10.46 11.99 -10.37
C SER A 305 10.53 10.49 -10.54
N VAL A 306 11.54 10.00 -11.25
CA VAL A 306 11.79 8.57 -11.41
C VAL A 306 11.95 7.85 -10.07
N GLY A 307 12.50 8.52 -9.05
CA GLY A 307 12.60 7.98 -7.70
C GLY A 307 11.24 7.75 -7.03
N LYS A 308 10.28 8.66 -7.22
CA LYS A 308 8.90 8.48 -6.77
C LYS A 308 8.19 7.38 -7.56
N LEU A 309 8.31 7.41 -8.90
CA LEU A 309 7.67 6.42 -9.77
C LEU A 309 8.15 5.00 -9.50
N LEU A 310 9.40 4.82 -9.08
CA LEU A 310 9.91 3.49 -8.72
C LEU A 310 9.08 2.81 -7.61
N SER A 311 8.42 3.59 -6.75
CA SER A 311 7.51 3.07 -5.72
C SER A 311 6.27 2.39 -6.31
N ILE A 312 5.95 2.58 -7.61
CA ILE A 312 4.91 1.81 -8.32
C ILE A 312 5.25 0.31 -8.35
N ASN A 313 6.53 -0.07 -8.27
CA ASN A 313 6.93 -1.46 -8.10
C ASN A 313 6.29 -2.11 -6.85
N PHE A 314 5.94 -1.31 -5.84
CA PHE A 314 5.19 -1.81 -4.68
C PHE A 314 3.85 -2.42 -5.08
N ILE A 315 3.18 -1.90 -6.12
CA ILE A 315 1.88 -2.45 -6.57
C ILE A 315 2.07 -3.84 -7.18
N ILE A 316 3.17 -4.06 -7.93
CA ILE A 316 3.52 -5.37 -8.47
C ILE A 316 3.85 -6.35 -7.34
N PHE A 317 4.65 -5.90 -6.37
CA PHE A 317 4.96 -6.68 -5.16
C PHE A 317 3.72 -7.01 -4.32
N ALA A 318 2.86 -6.03 -4.07
CA ALA A 318 1.67 -6.19 -3.25
C ALA A 318 0.70 -7.18 -3.90
N GLY A 319 0.55 -7.13 -5.22
CA GLY A 319 -0.17 -8.16 -5.96
C GLY A 319 0.46 -9.54 -5.79
N TRP A 320 1.78 -9.64 -5.95
CA TRP A 320 2.50 -10.90 -5.80
C TRP A 320 2.41 -11.52 -4.38
N VAL A 321 2.64 -10.73 -3.33
CA VAL A 321 2.66 -11.21 -1.94
C VAL A 321 1.27 -11.54 -1.40
N SER A 322 0.21 -11.00 -2.00
CA SER A 322 -1.18 -11.20 -1.56
C SER A 322 -1.98 -12.17 -2.42
N GLY A 323 -1.39 -12.83 -3.42
CA GLY A 323 -2.12 -13.73 -4.33
C GLY A 323 -3.00 -13.00 -5.36
N TYR A 324 -2.71 -11.72 -5.60
CA TYR A 324 -3.41 -10.83 -6.53
C TYR A 324 -2.46 -10.31 -7.62
N SER A 325 -1.62 -11.19 -8.16
CA SER A 325 -0.60 -10.83 -9.14
C SER A 325 -1.22 -10.16 -10.38
N LEU A 326 -0.54 -9.10 -10.86
CA LEU A 326 -1.03 -8.35 -12.01
C LEU A 326 -0.58 -9.05 -13.31
N PRO A 327 -1.51 -9.35 -14.23
CA PRO A 327 -1.14 -9.84 -15.55
C PRO A 327 -0.39 -8.75 -16.33
N TYR A 328 0.49 -9.15 -17.24
CA TYR A 328 1.25 -8.20 -18.07
C TYR A 328 0.36 -7.28 -18.92
N SER A 329 -0.89 -7.69 -19.21
CA SER A 329 -1.88 -6.86 -19.91
C SER A 329 -2.29 -5.60 -19.13
N GLN A 330 -2.16 -5.60 -17.79
CA GLN A 330 -2.51 -4.47 -16.94
C GLN A 330 -1.36 -3.49 -16.72
N TYR A 331 -0.13 -3.83 -17.12
CA TYR A 331 1.05 -2.98 -16.90
C TYR A 331 0.94 -1.62 -17.61
N PRO A 332 0.39 -1.50 -18.83
CA PRO A 332 0.12 -0.19 -19.44
C PRO A 332 -0.83 0.67 -18.59
N THR A 333 -1.91 0.08 -18.07
CA THR A 333 -2.85 0.77 -17.18
C THR A 333 -2.17 1.19 -15.88
N LEU A 334 -1.32 0.33 -15.29
CA LEU A 334 -0.53 0.63 -14.11
C LEU A 334 0.42 1.81 -14.36
N GLY A 335 1.08 1.85 -15.53
CA GLY A 335 1.95 2.94 -15.92
C GLY A 335 1.22 4.27 -16.08
N ILE A 336 0.08 4.27 -16.78
CA ILE A 336 -0.71 5.49 -17.05
C ILE A 336 -1.36 6.02 -15.76
N ALA A 337 -2.09 5.15 -15.04
CA ALA A 337 -2.76 5.53 -13.81
C ALA A 337 -1.76 5.88 -12.72
N GLY A 338 -0.64 5.15 -12.64
CA GLY A 338 0.45 5.41 -11.72
C GLY A 338 1.15 6.74 -12.01
N LEU A 339 1.49 7.04 -13.26
CA LEU A 339 2.05 8.35 -13.60
C LEU A 339 1.13 9.49 -13.18
N ALA A 340 -0.18 9.36 -13.48
CA ALA A 340 -1.17 10.38 -13.18
C ALA A 340 -1.35 10.59 -11.66
N SER A 341 -1.46 9.51 -10.88
CA SER A 341 -1.70 9.60 -9.43
C SER A 341 -0.50 10.16 -8.66
N TYR A 342 0.72 9.95 -9.15
CA TYR A 342 1.96 10.43 -8.54
C TYR A 342 2.27 11.92 -8.73
N PHE A 343 1.42 12.65 -9.47
CA PHE A 343 1.39 14.09 -9.31
C PHE A 343 0.90 14.47 -7.91
N GLY A 344 0.04 13.66 -7.30
CA GLY A 344 -0.33 13.77 -5.89
C GLY A 344 0.77 13.29 -4.93
N ALA A 345 0.42 13.19 -3.66
CA ALA A 345 1.31 12.59 -2.66
C ALA A 345 1.35 11.06 -2.82
N THR A 346 2.51 10.45 -2.60
CA THR A 346 2.67 8.98 -2.64
C THR A 346 1.71 8.25 -1.71
N VAL A 347 1.45 8.84 -0.54
CA VAL A 347 0.51 8.35 0.49
C VAL A 347 -0.93 8.29 -0.01
N SER A 348 -1.29 9.05 -1.04
CA SER A 348 -2.60 9.00 -1.70
C SER A 348 -2.57 8.16 -2.98
N ALA A 349 -1.45 8.18 -3.70
CA ALA A 349 -1.29 7.47 -4.97
C ALA A 349 -1.28 5.94 -4.80
N ILE A 350 -0.55 5.42 -3.79
CA ILE A 350 -0.47 3.97 -3.56
C ILE A 350 -1.85 3.38 -3.18
N PRO A 351 -2.60 3.90 -2.20
CA PRO A 351 -3.93 3.37 -1.89
C PRO A 351 -4.88 3.41 -3.08
N PHE A 352 -4.84 4.47 -3.88
CA PHE A 352 -5.60 4.55 -5.13
C PHE A 352 -5.22 3.43 -6.11
N LEU A 353 -3.94 3.14 -6.29
CA LEU A 353 -3.50 2.06 -7.18
C LEU A 353 -3.86 0.68 -6.61
N LEU A 354 -3.76 0.49 -5.29
CA LEU A 354 -4.20 -0.76 -4.65
C LEU A 354 -5.71 -0.98 -4.86
N ASP A 355 -6.53 0.07 -4.70
CA ASP A 355 -7.97 0.01 -4.99
C ASP A 355 -8.25 -0.26 -6.47
N LEU A 356 -7.55 0.44 -7.38
CA LEU A 356 -7.70 0.28 -8.83
C LEU A 356 -7.42 -1.15 -9.30
N PHE A 357 -6.41 -1.81 -8.74
CA PHE A 357 -6.02 -3.19 -9.07
C PHE A 357 -6.63 -4.24 -8.14
N GLN A 358 -7.53 -3.83 -7.24
CA GLN A 358 -8.20 -4.71 -6.27
C GLN A 358 -7.20 -5.55 -5.44
N ILE A 359 -6.14 -4.89 -4.98
CA ILE A 359 -5.13 -5.45 -4.09
C ILE A 359 -5.48 -5.03 -2.64
N PRO A 360 -5.26 -5.90 -1.65
CA PRO A 360 -5.60 -5.61 -0.27
C PRO A 360 -5.01 -4.31 0.28
N SER A 361 -5.83 -3.48 0.91
CA SER A 361 -5.42 -2.20 1.51
C SER A 361 -4.39 -2.36 2.62
N ASP A 362 -4.38 -3.50 3.31
CA ASP A 362 -3.50 -3.73 4.46
C ASP A 362 -2.03 -3.83 4.05
N THR A 363 -1.76 -4.17 2.79
CA THR A 363 -0.42 -4.08 2.19
C THR A 363 0.13 -2.65 2.23
N PHE A 364 -0.73 -1.62 2.28
CA PHE A 364 -0.28 -0.23 2.39
C PHE A 364 0.57 0.02 3.65
N GLN A 365 0.32 -0.68 4.76
CA GLN A 365 1.16 -0.58 5.94
C GLN A 365 2.58 -1.11 5.68
N MET A 366 2.68 -2.18 4.89
CA MET A 366 3.97 -2.71 4.42
C MET A 366 4.70 -1.68 3.55
N PHE A 367 3.97 -0.96 2.68
CA PHE A 367 4.53 0.15 1.91
C PHE A 367 5.09 1.24 2.80
N LEU A 368 4.33 1.70 3.81
CA LEU A 368 4.78 2.76 4.72
C LEU A 368 6.09 2.37 5.45
N VAL A 369 6.19 1.11 5.88
CA VAL A 369 7.43 0.59 6.50
C VAL A 369 8.58 0.59 5.49
N ALA A 370 8.37 -0.01 4.32
CA ALA A 370 9.42 -0.11 3.31
C ALA A 370 9.85 1.26 2.75
N ASP A 371 8.93 2.21 2.61
CA ASP A 371 9.22 3.57 2.15
C ASP A 371 10.02 4.35 3.20
N ASN A 372 9.67 4.25 4.48
CA ASN A 372 10.43 4.93 5.54
C ASN A 372 11.88 4.41 5.68
N VAL A 373 12.10 3.11 5.45
CA VAL A 373 13.42 2.49 5.60
C VAL A 373 14.26 2.62 4.32
N VAL A 374 13.70 2.24 3.17
CA VAL A 374 14.42 2.13 1.89
C VAL A 374 13.91 3.13 0.86
N GLY A 375 12.59 3.18 0.63
CA GLY A 375 11.99 3.91 -0.50
C GLY A 375 12.34 5.40 -0.48
N GLY A 376 12.08 6.08 0.62
CA GLY A 376 12.37 7.51 0.78
C GLY A 376 13.86 7.84 0.59
N ARG A 377 14.77 6.98 1.05
CA ARG A 377 16.22 7.20 0.96
C ARG A 377 16.75 6.99 -0.46
N PHE A 378 16.61 5.77 -0.98
CA PHE A 378 17.12 5.43 -2.30
C PHE A 378 16.32 6.13 -3.41
N GLY A 379 15.02 6.30 -3.22
CA GLY A 379 14.14 7.08 -4.09
C GLY A 379 14.52 8.56 -4.13
N ALA A 380 14.88 9.19 -3.01
CA ALA A 380 15.36 10.58 -3.01
C ALA A 380 16.69 10.74 -3.76
N MET A 381 17.63 9.80 -3.60
CA MET A 381 18.88 9.79 -4.36
C MET A 381 18.63 9.67 -5.86
N LEU A 382 17.75 8.75 -6.27
CA LEU A 382 17.37 8.57 -7.66
C LEU A 382 16.64 9.80 -8.21
N ALA A 383 15.76 10.41 -7.42
CA ALA A 383 15.09 11.65 -7.76
C ALA A 383 16.08 12.80 -7.97
N ALA A 384 17.15 12.89 -7.18
CA ALA A 384 18.20 13.90 -7.35
C ALA A 384 18.89 13.74 -8.72
N MET A 385 19.29 12.50 -9.07
CA MET A 385 19.88 12.23 -10.37
C MET A 385 18.89 12.47 -11.52
N HIS A 386 17.60 12.20 -11.32
CA HIS A 386 16.56 12.52 -12.30
C HIS A 386 16.50 14.02 -12.61
N LEU A 387 16.54 14.89 -11.61
CA LEU A 387 16.54 16.34 -11.82
C LEU A 387 17.78 16.81 -12.58
N VAL A 388 18.95 16.25 -12.24
CA VAL A 388 20.20 16.51 -12.97
C VAL A 388 20.08 16.04 -14.43
N ALA A 389 19.50 14.86 -14.67
CA ALA A 389 19.30 14.35 -16.02
C ALA A 389 18.39 15.27 -16.84
N VAL A 390 17.25 15.69 -16.28
CA VAL A 390 16.35 16.63 -16.96
C VAL A 390 17.07 17.94 -17.25
N ALA A 391 17.80 18.50 -16.28
CA ALA A 391 18.53 19.75 -16.44
C ALA A 391 19.58 19.68 -17.56
N LEU A 392 20.50 18.73 -17.48
CA LEU A 392 21.62 18.63 -18.43
C LEU A 392 21.14 18.28 -19.84
N ILE A 393 20.17 17.37 -19.98
CA ILE A 393 19.62 17.00 -21.29
C ILE A 393 18.85 18.19 -21.90
N THR A 394 18.02 18.87 -21.10
CA THR A 394 17.22 20.00 -21.59
C THR A 394 18.11 21.18 -21.96
N THR A 395 19.06 21.56 -21.11
CA THR A 395 19.96 22.68 -21.40
C THR A 395 20.85 22.37 -22.61
N SER A 396 21.41 21.16 -22.70
CA SER A 396 22.16 20.74 -23.91
C SER A 396 21.28 20.78 -25.18
N ALA A 397 19.99 20.45 -25.07
CA ALA A 397 19.04 20.57 -26.19
C ALA A 397 18.77 22.01 -26.60
N MET A 398 18.72 22.92 -25.63
CA MET A 398 18.46 24.36 -25.84
C MET A 398 19.66 25.08 -26.45
N SER A 399 20.86 24.64 -26.08
CA SER A 399 22.13 25.23 -26.55
C SER A 399 22.67 24.55 -27.82
N GLY A 400 21.96 23.52 -28.33
CA GLY A 400 22.33 22.81 -29.55
C GLY A 400 23.52 21.85 -29.38
N ALA A 401 23.97 21.61 -28.14
CA ALA A 401 25.08 20.75 -27.78
C ALA A 401 24.67 19.26 -27.65
N LEU A 402 23.46 18.90 -28.08
CA LEU A 402 22.93 17.54 -27.94
C LEU A 402 23.65 16.59 -28.89
N VAL A 403 24.18 15.50 -28.33
CA VAL A 403 24.92 14.50 -29.10
C VAL A 403 23.94 13.42 -29.54
N TRP A 404 23.83 13.20 -30.85
CA TRP A 404 22.99 12.14 -31.40
C TRP A 404 23.84 10.98 -31.91
N ALA A 405 23.96 9.94 -31.08
CA ALA A 405 24.74 8.73 -31.41
C ALA A 405 23.86 7.47 -31.33
N PRO A 406 23.07 7.15 -32.36
CA PRO A 406 22.03 6.10 -32.29
C PRO A 406 22.58 4.72 -31.95
N PHE A 407 23.77 4.37 -32.45
CA PHE A 407 24.41 3.09 -32.13
C PHE A 407 24.87 3.02 -30.66
N GLN A 408 25.35 4.14 -30.10
CA GLN A 408 25.74 4.20 -28.69
C GLN A 408 24.52 4.13 -27.77
N ILE A 409 23.44 4.82 -28.13
CA ILE A 409 22.15 4.77 -27.43
C ILE A 409 21.59 3.34 -27.43
N LEU A 410 21.56 2.68 -28.60
CA LEU A 410 21.07 1.31 -28.71
C LEU A 410 21.90 0.33 -27.87
N ARG A 411 23.24 0.41 -27.95
CA ARG A 411 24.13 -0.40 -27.11
C ARG A 411 23.87 -0.16 -25.62
N TYR A 412 23.71 1.09 -25.21
CA TYR A 412 23.42 1.46 -23.84
C TYR A 412 22.08 0.90 -23.35
N LEU A 413 21.02 1.02 -24.16
CA LEU A 413 19.71 0.46 -23.84
C LEU A 413 19.77 -1.06 -23.69
N LEU A 414 20.49 -1.75 -24.58
CA LEU A 414 20.68 -3.20 -24.52
C LEU A 414 21.45 -3.61 -23.27
N VAL A 415 22.58 -2.97 -22.98
CA VAL A 415 23.38 -3.25 -21.77
C VAL A 415 22.56 -3.00 -20.51
N THR A 416 21.79 -1.92 -20.47
CA THR A 416 20.93 -1.59 -19.34
C THR A 416 19.83 -2.64 -19.17
N CYS A 417 19.17 -3.05 -20.25
CA CYS A 417 18.16 -4.11 -20.21
C CYS A 417 18.73 -5.44 -19.69
N VAL A 418 19.87 -5.89 -20.23
CA VAL A 418 20.56 -7.12 -19.80
C VAL A 418 20.97 -7.03 -18.33
N LEU A 419 21.50 -5.88 -17.90
CA LEU A 419 21.92 -5.68 -16.52
C LEU A 419 20.71 -5.67 -15.56
N THR A 420 19.61 -4.99 -15.92
CA THR A 420 18.37 -5.02 -15.14
C THR A 420 17.84 -6.44 -15.03
N VAL A 421 17.67 -7.17 -16.15
CA VAL A 421 17.18 -8.55 -16.15
C VAL A 421 18.08 -9.46 -15.31
N GLY A 422 19.39 -9.41 -15.52
CA GLY A 422 20.34 -10.23 -14.77
C GLY A 422 20.32 -9.95 -13.27
N LEU A 423 20.20 -8.68 -12.87
CA LEU A 423 20.08 -8.30 -11.47
C LEU A 423 18.74 -8.73 -10.86
N MET A 424 17.63 -8.59 -11.58
CA MET A 424 16.31 -9.04 -11.11
C MET A 424 16.26 -10.57 -10.95
N LEU A 425 16.77 -11.32 -11.93
CA LEU A 425 16.92 -12.77 -11.81
C LEU A 425 17.88 -13.18 -10.68
N GLY A 426 18.92 -12.38 -10.42
CA GLY A 426 19.80 -12.58 -9.27
C GLY A 426 19.09 -12.40 -7.93
N VAL A 427 18.23 -11.38 -7.82
CA VAL A 427 17.35 -11.18 -6.64
C VAL A 427 16.38 -12.36 -6.50
N ASN A 428 15.73 -12.76 -7.60
CA ASN A 428 14.83 -13.90 -7.64
C ASN A 428 15.52 -15.16 -7.12
N PHE A 429 16.65 -15.53 -7.71
CA PHE A 429 17.43 -16.71 -7.32
C PHE A 429 17.88 -16.66 -5.85
N LEU A 430 18.31 -15.49 -5.35
CA LEU A 430 18.74 -15.32 -3.97
C LEU A 430 17.62 -15.67 -2.98
N PHE A 431 16.37 -15.31 -3.29
CA PHE A 431 15.23 -15.56 -2.41
C PHE A 431 14.52 -16.88 -2.70
N ASP A 432 14.61 -17.42 -3.92
CA ASP A 432 14.05 -18.72 -4.30
C ASP A 432 14.78 -19.91 -3.66
N VAL A 433 16.10 -19.77 -3.42
CA VAL A 433 16.92 -20.80 -2.75
C VAL A 433 16.62 -20.90 -1.24
N GLY A 434 15.95 -19.90 -0.65
CA GLY A 434 15.50 -19.96 0.74
C GLY A 434 14.23 -20.80 0.88
N GLU A 435 14.12 -21.61 1.94
CA GLU A 435 12.84 -22.27 2.27
C GLU A 435 11.79 -21.20 2.64
N HIS A 436 10.89 -20.91 1.69
CA HIS A 436 9.67 -20.17 1.96
C HIS A 436 8.58 -21.18 2.34
N GLN A 437 8.14 -21.13 3.61
CA GLN A 437 6.97 -21.88 4.04
C GLN A 437 5.76 -20.95 3.94
N TYR A 438 4.73 -21.40 3.23
CA TYR A 438 3.46 -20.71 3.18
C TYR A 438 2.81 -20.70 4.58
N GLU A 439 2.60 -19.52 5.14
CA GLU A 439 2.09 -19.35 6.51
C GLU A 439 0.58 -19.07 6.57
N GLY A 440 -0.12 -18.88 5.44
CA GLY A 440 -1.53 -18.44 5.45
C GLY A 440 -2.47 -19.40 6.19
N TYR A 441 -2.24 -20.71 6.04
CA TYR A 441 -3.00 -21.74 6.77
C TYR A 441 -2.74 -21.65 8.27
N GLU A 442 -1.46 -21.61 8.68
CA GLU A 442 -1.03 -21.50 10.08
C GLU A 442 -1.57 -20.22 10.74
N GLN A 443 -1.54 -19.09 10.02
CA GLN A 443 -2.13 -17.83 10.47
C GLN A 443 -3.62 -18.00 10.76
N LEU A 444 -4.40 -18.59 9.85
CA LEU A 444 -5.83 -18.84 10.05
C LEU A 444 -6.11 -19.78 11.24
N VAL A 445 -5.37 -20.89 11.38
CA VAL A 445 -5.61 -21.88 12.45
C VAL A 445 -4.98 -21.50 13.79
N SER A 446 -4.08 -20.51 13.81
CA SER A 446 -3.54 -19.92 15.05
C SER A 446 -4.46 -18.86 15.67
N MET A 447 -5.54 -18.46 14.97
CA MET A 447 -6.49 -17.48 15.50
C MET A 447 -7.25 -18.03 16.72
N ARG A 448 -7.43 -17.16 17.72
CA ARG A 448 -8.14 -17.45 18.98
C ARG A 448 -9.26 -16.44 19.20
N ALA A 449 -10.15 -16.75 20.13
CA ALA A 449 -11.15 -15.80 20.62
C ALA A 449 -10.47 -14.49 21.01
N ARG A 450 -11.05 -13.37 20.54
CA ARG A 450 -10.54 -12.03 20.81
C ARG A 450 -10.77 -11.63 22.27
N PHE A 451 -11.90 -12.04 22.83
CA PHE A 451 -12.31 -11.79 24.21
C PHE A 451 -12.37 -13.10 25.01
N GLU A 452 -12.27 -12.97 26.34
CA GLU A 452 -12.40 -14.10 27.26
C GLU A 452 -13.87 -14.37 27.58
N TYR A 453 -14.27 -15.63 27.49
CA TYR A 453 -15.62 -16.09 27.81
C TYR A 453 -15.54 -17.42 28.58
N PRO A 454 -16.60 -17.79 29.32
CA PRO A 454 -16.74 -19.14 29.85
C PRO A 454 -16.60 -20.20 28.75
N GLU A 455 -16.08 -21.37 29.10
CA GLU A 455 -16.02 -22.51 28.18
C GLU A 455 -17.43 -22.88 27.68
N ALA A 456 -17.49 -23.32 26.43
CA ALA A 456 -18.73 -23.72 25.78
C ALA A 456 -18.66 -25.21 25.46
N ASP A 457 -19.67 -25.97 25.87
CA ASP A 457 -19.75 -27.39 25.55
C ASP A 457 -20.16 -27.58 24.08
N VAL A 458 -19.42 -28.42 23.35
CA VAL A 458 -19.65 -28.67 21.93
C VAL A 458 -20.14 -30.10 21.70
N PHE A 459 -21.34 -30.24 21.13
CA PHE A 459 -22.00 -31.51 20.90
C PHE A 459 -22.17 -31.80 19.41
N ASP A 460 -21.86 -33.04 19.00
CA ASP A 460 -22.11 -33.54 17.64
C ASP A 460 -23.54 -34.10 17.46
N SER A 461 -24.26 -34.38 18.55
CA SER A 461 -25.64 -34.90 18.54
C SER A 461 -26.61 -33.91 19.16
N LEU A 462 -27.78 -33.75 18.55
CA LEU A 462 -28.84 -32.89 19.06
C LEU A 462 -29.46 -33.45 20.36
N PRO A 463 -29.96 -32.57 21.25
CA PRO A 463 -30.68 -33.00 22.42
C PRO A 463 -32.09 -33.47 22.04
N ASP A 464 -32.79 -34.07 23.01
CA ASP A 464 -34.18 -34.46 22.83
C ASP A 464 -35.08 -33.27 22.49
N GLU A 465 -36.14 -33.54 21.74
CA GLU A 465 -37.17 -32.57 21.39
C GLU A 465 -37.90 -32.05 22.64
N MET A 466 -38.18 -30.74 22.67
CA MET A 466 -38.88 -30.13 23.80
C MET A 466 -40.37 -30.50 23.79
N ALA A 467 -40.96 -30.57 24.98
CA ALA A 467 -42.40 -30.79 25.13
C ALA A 467 -43.19 -29.62 24.49
N PRO A 468 -44.37 -29.88 23.88
CA PRO A 468 -45.19 -28.83 23.27
C PRO A 468 -45.59 -27.70 24.24
N GLU A 469 -45.78 -28.02 25.53
CA GLU A 469 -46.08 -27.03 26.55
C GLU A 469 -44.91 -26.04 26.75
N ASP A 470 -43.67 -26.54 26.78
CA ASP A 470 -42.48 -25.70 26.92
C ASP A 470 -42.29 -24.83 25.68
N LEU A 471 -42.48 -25.37 24.49
CA LEU A 471 -42.40 -24.64 23.21
C LEU A 471 -43.41 -23.49 23.07
N SER A 472 -44.46 -23.47 23.90
CA SER A 472 -45.47 -22.40 23.91
C SER A 472 -45.07 -21.19 24.77
N GLN A 473 -44.09 -21.35 25.65
CA GLN A 473 -43.57 -20.25 26.47
C GLN A 473 -42.71 -19.30 25.63
N ASP A 474 -42.50 -18.08 26.11
CA ASP A 474 -41.59 -17.14 25.48
C ASP A 474 -40.14 -17.69 25.44
N ALA A 475 -39.49 -17.62 24.28
CA ALA A 475 -38.18 -18.23 24.07
C ALA A 475 -37.08 -17.67 24.98
N VAL A 476 -37.08 -16.37 25.22
CA VAL A 476 -36.10 -15.71 26.11
C VAL A 476 -36.33 -16.18 27.54
N ALA A 477 -37.59 -16.22 27.99
CA ALA A 477 -37.94 -16.76 29.30
C ALA A 477 -37.51 -18.22 29.47
N ARG A 478 -37.68 -19.08 28.45
CA ARG A 478 -37.21 -20.48 28.49
C ARG A 478 -35.69 -20.57 28.67
N ILE A 479 -34.92 -19.78 27.92
CA ILE A 479 -33.45 -19.75 28.01
C ILE A 479 -33.02 -19.31 29.41
N LEU A 480 -33.60 -18.23 29.93
CA LEU A 480 -33.27 -17.70 31.27
C LEU A 480 -33.64 -18.66 32.39
N ASN A 481 -34.81 -19.31 32.30
CA ASN A 481 -35.26 -20.29 33.29
C ASN A 481 -34.40 -21.56 33.27
N ARG A 482 -33.98 -22.00 32.08
CA ARG A 482 -33.10 -23.15 31.90
C ARG A 482 -31.66 -22.85 32.31
N GLY A 483 -31.25 -21.58 32.25
CA GLY A 483 -29.87 -21.15 32.52
C GLY A 483 -28.88 -21.52 31.42
N ILE A 484 -29.36 -22.01 30.26
CA ILE A 484 -28.55 -22.51 29.15
C ILE A 484 -29.17 -22.05 27.83
N ILE A 485 -28.37 -21.43 26.95
CA ILE A 485 -28.72 -21.20 25.54
C ILE A 485 -28.13 -22.29 24.65
N ARG A 486 -28.96 -22.89 23.80
CA ARG A 486 -28.57 -23.92 22.83
C ARG A 486 -28.41 -23.29 21.46
N VAL A 487 -27.17 -23.23 20.98
CA VAL A 487 -26.81 -22.56 19.73
C VAL A 487 -26.40 -23.58 18.67
N GLY A 488 -27.09 -23.57 17.53
CA GLY A 488 -26.75 -24.40 16.38
C GLY A 488 -25.68 -23.77 15.48
N PHE A 489 -24.74 -24.57 14.97
CA PHE A 489 -23.71 -24.11 14.03
C PHE A 489 -23.40 -25.13 12.91
N SER A 490 -22.91 -24.64 11.76
CA SER A 490 -22.42 -25.48 10.65
C SER A 490 -20.93 -25.75 10.78
N LYS A 491 -20.52 -27.01 10.53
CA LYS A 491 -19.10 -27.38 10.54
C LYS A 491 -18.35 -26.77 9.34
N GLY A 492 -17.23 -26.12 9.63
CA GLY A 492 -16.25 -25.71 8.61
C GLY A 492 -16.70 -24.52 7.78
N ARG A 493 -17.50 -23.62 8.35
CA ARG A 493 -18.00 -22.40 7.71
C ARG A 493 -17.00 -21.26 7.97
N LEU A 494 -15.84 -21.30 7.31
CA LEU A 494 -14.80 -20.25 7.46
C LEU A 494 -15.32 -18.86 7.02
N PRO A 495 -14.95 -17.76 7.70
CA PRO A 495 -14.29 -17.65 9.02
C PRO A 495 -15.28 -17.62 10.21
N TRP A 496 -16.55 -17.98 9.99
CA TRP A 496 -17.65 -17.84 10.94
C TRP A 496 -17.66 -18.90 12.05
N ALA A 497 -17.41 -20.17 11.71
CA ALA A 497 -17.36 -21.30 12.64
C ALA A 497 -16.45 -22.43 12.11
N PHE A 498 -15.32 -22.64 12.77
CA PHE A 498 -14.31 -23.64 12.40
C PHE A 498 -13.51 -24.12 13.62
N ARG A 499 -12.70 -25.16 13.44
CA ARG A 499 -11.77 -25.62 14.48
C ARG A 499 -10.36 -25.11 14.19
N ASN A 500 -9.71 -24.56 15.21
CA ASN A 500 -8.33 -24.09 15.16
C ASN A 500 -7.32 -25.26 15.28
N ALA A 501 -6.02 -24.96 15.36
CA ALA A 501 -4.96 -25.97 15.44
C ALA A 501 -5.05 -26.87 16.69
N GLU A 502 -5.56 -26.33 17.81
CA GLU A 502 -5.79 -27.00 19.09
C GLU A 502 -7.10 -27.80 19.10
N GLY A 503 -7.87 -27.71 18.02
CA GLY A 503 -9.17 -28.36 17.91
C GLY A 503 -10.31 -27.61 18.59
N GLU A 504 -10.09 -26.40 19.13
CA GLU A 504 -11.12 -25.56 19.73
C GLU A 504 -12.06 -25.02 18.65
N LEU A 505 -13.35 -24.92 18.95
CA LEU A 505 -14.35 -24.31 18.07
C LEU A 505 -14.24 -22.78 18.19
N VAL A 506 -13.89 -22.12 17.10
CA VAL A 506 -13.65 -20.68 17.00
C VAL A 506 -14.29 -20.08 15.75
N GLY A 507 -14.25 -18.75 15.65
CA GLY A 507 -14.77 -17.99 14.51
C GLY A 507 -15.72 -16.89 14.95
N PHE A 508 -16.06 -16.01 14.01
CA PHE A 508 -16.86 -14.82 14.26
C PHE A 508 -18.18 -15.12 14.99
N ASP A 509 -18.96 -16.10 14.50
CA ASP A 509 -20.28 -16.37 15.07
C ASP A 509 -20.21 -17.20 16.35
N ILE A 510 -19.15 -17.99 16.53
CA ILE A 510 -18.90 -18.70 17.78
C ILE A 510 -18.61 -17.69 18.90
N GLU A 511 -17.83 -16.65 18.59
CA GLU A 511 -17.53 -15.60 19.55
C GLU A 511 -18.74 -14.72 19.85
N MET A 512 -19.54 -14.37 18.83
CA MET A 512 -20.83 -13.72 19.01
C MET A 512 -21.79 -14.55 19.88
N ALA A 513 -21.84 -15.88 19.70
CA ALA A 513 -22.68 -16.75 20.50
C ALA A 513 -22.27 -16.76 21.98
N ARG A 514 -20.97 -16.86 22.25
CA ARG A 514 -20.41 -16.80 23.62
C ARG A 514 -20.64 -15.44 24.26
N MET A 515 -20.53 -14.36 23.49
CA MET A 515 -20.85 -13.00 23.94
C MET A 515 -22.32 -12.84 24.32
N LEU A 516 -23.24 -13.34 23.49
CA LEU A 516 -24.67 -13.32 23.78
C LEU A 516 -24.98 -14.10 25.07
N ALA A 517 -24.46 -15.31 25.23
CA ALA A 517 -24.66 -16.13 26.43
C ALA A 517 -24.13 -15.44 27.70
N SER A 518 -22.92 -14.87 27.61
CA SER A 518 -22.31 -14.13 28.72
C SER A 518 -23.11 -12.90 29.14
N GLU A 519 -23.69 -12.15 28.18
CA GLU A 519 -24.51 -10.96 28.47
C GLU A 519 -25.91 -11.32 28.98
N LEU A 520 -26.45 -12.47 28.58
CA LEU A 520 -27.68 -13.03 29.13
C LEU A 520 -27.48 -13.66 30.53
N GLY A 521 -26.23 -13.90 30.94
CA GLY A 521 -25.90 -14.55 32.21
C GLY A 521 -26.24 -16.03 32.26
N VAL A 522 -26.14 -16.73 31.12
CA VAL A 522 -26.45 -18.16 30.97
C VAL A 522 -25.25 -18.93 30.43
N GLU A 523 -25.23 -20.25 30.64
CA GLU A 523 -24.28 -21.17 30.00
C GLU A 523 -24.64 -21.38 28.52
N ILE A 524 -23.69 -21.89 27.73
CA ILE A 524 -23.85 -22.10 26.29
C ILE A 524 -23.51 -23.53 25.88
N GLU A 525 -24.43 -24.14 25.14
CA GLU A 525 -24.23 -25.43 24.47
C GLU A 525 -24.23 -25.21 22.95
N LEU A 526 -23.18 -25.67 22.26
CA LEU A 526 -23.00 -25.54 20.81
C LEU A 526 -23.29 -26.87 20.12
N TYR A 527 -24.32 -26.89 19.28
CA TYR A 527 -24.75 -28.08 18.55
C TYR A 527 -24.41 -28.02 17.08
N ARG A 528 -23.68 -29.03 16.61
CA ARG A 528 -23.36 -29.15 15.19
C ARG A 528 -24.60 -29.58 14.40
N LEU A 529 -24.84 -28.89 13.28
CA LEU A 529 -25.97 -29.12 12.39
C LEU A 529 -25.52 -29.06 10.92
N SER A 530 -26.17 -29.83 10.05
CA SER A 530 -26.21 -29.54 8.61
C SER A 530 -27.35 -28.58 8.29
N ARG A 531 -27.28 -27.92 7.12
CA ARG A 531 -28.21 -26.85 6.75
C ARG A 531 -29.67 -27.32 6.67
N ASP A 532 -29.88 -28.54 6.22
CA ASP A 532 -31.19 -29.21 6.14
C ASP A 532 -31.79 -29.51 7.53
N GLU A 533 -30.97 -29.60 8.57
CA GLU A 533 -31.40 -29.81 9.95
C GLU A 533 -31.79 -28.53 10.69
N TYR A 534 -31.44 -27.34 10.18
CA TYR A 534 -31.69 -26.06 10.86
C TYR A 534 -33.15 -25.84 11.24
N ALA A 535 -34.05 -25.88 10.25
CA ALA A 535 -35.47 -25.62 10.50
C ALA A 535 -36.12 -26.72 11.37
N PRO A 536 -35.91 -28.03 11.11
CA PRO A 536 -36.37 -29.09 12.02
C PRO A 536 -35.87 -28.96 13.46
N ALA A 537 -34.59 -28.63 13.66
CA ALA A 537 -34.01 -28.51 15.00
C ALA A 537 -34.61 -27.32 15.78
N LEU A 538 -34.83 -26.19 15.10
CA LEU A 538 -35.50 -25.03 15.69
C LEU A 538 -36.98 -25.31 16.00
N GLU A 539 -37.73 -25.90 15.07
CA GLU A 539 -39.15 -26.21 15.26
C GLU A 539 -39.38 -27.20 16.41
N ALA A 540 -38.50 -28.19 16.56
CA ALA A 540 -38.50 -29.15 17.66
C ALA A 540 -37.91 -28.59 18.99
N GLY A 541 -37.44 -27.34 19.00
CA GLY A 541 -36.80 -26.75 20.19
C GLY A 541 -35.52 -27.46 20.64
N ARG A 542 -34.85 -28.18 19.75
CA ARG A 542 -33.57 -28.83 20.04
C ARG A 542 -32.46 -27.80 20.18
N VAL A 543 -32.60 -26.67 19.50
CA VAL A 543 -31.75 -25.47 19.60
C VAL A 543 -32.64 -24.23 19.64
N ASP A 544 -32.17 -23.15 20.28
CA ASP A 544 -32.94 -21.91 20.39
C ASP A 544 -32.61 -20.91 19.27
N VAL A 545 -31.35 -20.91 18.81
CA VAL A 545 -30.84 -20.00 17.78
C VAL A 545 -29.77 -20.68 16.94
N ILE A 546 -29.68 -20.34 15.65
CA ILE A 546 -28.59 -20.77 14.77
C ILE A 546 -27.69 -19.57 14.45
N MET A 547 -26.39 -19.71 14.73
CA MET A 547 -25.36 -18.68 14.54
C MET A 547 -24.18 -19.26 13.75
N SER A 548 -24.18 -19.12 12.43
CA SER A 548 -23.14 -19.71 11.55
C SER A 548 -23.16 -19.15 10.12
N GLY A 549 -23.20 -17.83 9.99
CA GLY A 549 -23.19 -17.12 8.71
C GLY A 549 -24.38 -17.53 7.85
N ILE A 550 -25.61 -17.36 8.34
CA ILE A 550 -26.78 -17.84 7.59
C ILE A 550 -27.22 -16.74 6.63
N PRO A 551 -27.21 -16.99 5.30
CA PRO A 551 -27.69 -16.01 4.35
C PRO A 551 -29.21 -15.85 4.46
N LEU A 552 -29.68 -14.62 4.61
CA LEU A 552 -31.10 -14.31 4.65
C LEU A 552 -31.69 -14.43 3.23
N THR A 553 -32.50 -15.48 3.01
CA THR A 553 -33.15 -15.76 1.73
C THR A 553 -34.65 -15.92 1.89
N THR A 554 -35.41 -15.66 0.82
CA THR A 554 -36.88 -15.82 0.83
C THR A 554 -37.31 -17.26 1.12
N SER A 555 -36.55 -18.25 0.65
CA SER A 555 -36.80 -19.67 0.92
C SER A 555 -36.59 -20.06 2.39
N MET A 556 -35.65 -19.40 3.09
CA MET A 556 -35.41 -19.66 4.51
C MET A 556 -36.43 -18.92 5.39
N LEU A 557 -36.81 -17.70 5.02
CA LEU A 557 -37.87 -16.93 5.70
C LEU A 557 -39.22 -17.65 5.73
N ALA A 558 -39.48 -18.56 4.78
CA ALA A 558 -40.69 -19.38 4.79
C ALA A 558 -40.68 -20.46 5.88
N LYS A 559 -39.50 -20.81 6.41
CA LYS A 559 -39.29 -21.95 7.33
C LYS A 559 -38.83 -21.52 8.73
N MET A 560 -38.21 -20.36 8.88
CA MET A 560 -37.60 -19.86 10.12
C MET A 560 -37.79 -18.35 10.23
N SER A 561 -37.76 -17.80 11.45
CA SER A 561 -37.71 -16.36 11.69
C SER A 561 -36.26 -15.89 11.83
N PHE A 562 -35.98 -14.63 11.54
CA PHE A 562 -34.60 -14.09 11.50
C PHE A 562 -34.48 -12.77 12.23
N SER A 563 -33.33 -12.57 12.88
CA SER A 563 -32.91 -11.26 13.39
C SER A 563 -32.69 -10.24 12.27
N ARG A 564 -32.48 -8.97 12.62
CA ARG A 564 -31.85 -8.00 11.73
C ARG A 564 -30.47 -8.51 11.28
N PRO A 565 -30.02 -8.18 10.05
CA PRO A 565 -28.70 -8.57 9.59
C PRO A 565 -27.58 -7.95 10.42
N TYR A 566 -26.54 -8.73 10.70
CA TYR A 566 -25.36 -8.27 11.46
C TYR A 566 -24.18 -7.89 10.56
N VAL A 567 -24.01 -8.59 9.43
CA VAL A 567 -22.97 -8.37 8.42
C VAL A 567 -23.55 -8.65 7.03
N ASP A 568 -23.07 -7.94 6.01
CA ASP A 568 -23.31 -8.29 4.59
C ASP A 568 -22.06 -8.97 4.02
N GLU A 569 -22.22 -10.17 3.45
CA GLU A 569 -21.19 -10.80 2.61
C GLU A 569 -21.33 -10.34 1.16
N THR A 570 -20.26 -10.38 0.38
CA THR A 570 -20.27 -9.98 -1.04
C THR A 570 -20.15 -11.20 -1.94
N ILE A 571 -21.06 -11.38 -2.90
CA ILE A 571 -20.98 -12.49 -3.87
C ILE A 571 -19.73 -12.33 -4.73
N ALA A 572 -18.98 -13.42 -4.87
CA ALA A 572 -17.76 -13.47 -5.65
C ALA A 572 -17.55 -14.85 -6.27
N PHE A 573 -16.59 -14.95 -7.17
CA PHE A 573 -16.08 -16.21 -7.70
C PHE A 573 -14.77 -16.56 -7.01
N VAL A 574 -14.66 -17.80 -6.53
CA VAL A 574 -13.38 -18.41 -6.13
C VAL A 574 -12.85 -19.19 -7.32
N VAL A 575 -11.65 -18.87 -7.77
CA VAL A 575 -11.04 -19.37 -9.01
C VAL A 575 -9.56 -19.65 -8.80
N LYS A 576 -8.91 -20.41 -9.68
CA LYS A 576 -7.45 -20.49 -9.69
C LYS A 576 -6.87 -19.10 -9.99
N ASP A 577 -5.72 -18.78 -9.41
CA ASP A 577 -5.15 -17.42 -9.47
C ASP A 577 -5.03 -16.85 -10.88
N HIS A 578 -4.59 -17.67 -11.83
CA HIS A 578 -4.41 -17.27 -13.22
C HIS A 578 -5.73 -16.99 -13.96
N LEU A 579 -6.88 -17.46 -13.45
CA LEU A 579 -8.22 -17.23 -14.03
C LEU A 579 -8.94 -16.02 -13.44
N ARG A 580 -8.37 -15.35 -12.43
CA ARG A 580 -9.04 -14.24 -11.70
C ARG A 580 -9.66 -13.19 -12.63
N GLN A 581 -8.94 -12.82 -13.68
CA GLN A 581 -9.37 -11.77 -14.61
C GLN A 581 -10.57 -12.20 -15.46
N GLU A 582 -10.66 -13.47 -15.81
CA GLU A 582 -11.78 -14.02 -16.60
C GLU A 582 -13.11 -13.99 -15.81
N PHE A 583 -13.04 -13.72 -14.51
CA PHE A 583 -14.19 -13.58 -13.61
C PHE A 583 -14.31 -12.17 -13.00
N GLY A 584 -13.61 -11.18 -13.57
CA GLY A 584 -13.58 -9.79 -13.09
C GLY A 584 -14.84 -8.99 -13.41
N SER A 585 -15.61 -9.39 -14.43
CA SER A 585 -16.89 -8.79 -14.80
C SER A 585 -17.83 -9.84 -15.42
N ARG A 586 -19.09 -9.46 -15.62
CA ARG A 586 -20.07 -10.32 -16.30
C ARG A 586 -19.66 -10.67 -17.71
N ASP A 587 -19.13 -9.68 -18.43
CA ASP A 587 -18.78 -9.79 -19.84
C ASP A 587 -17.64 -10.79 -19.99
N ASP A 588 -16.62 -10.70 -19.12
CA ASP A 588 -15.48 -11.64 -19.10
C ASP A 588 -15.94 -13.10 -18.93
N VAL A 589 -16.85 -13.37 -17.98
CA VAL A 589 -17.35 -14.74 -17.74
C VAL A 589 -18.15 -15.27 -18.92
N THR A 590 -18.85 -14.39 -19.64
CA THR A 590 -19.66 -14.78 -20.81
C THR A 590 -18.77 -15.18 -22.00
N GLU A 591 -17.53 -14.67 -22.08
CA GLU A 591 -16.58 -15.05 -23.13
C GLU A 591 -16.06 -16.50 -23.00
N LEU A 592 -16.17 -17.12 -21.82
CA LEU A 592 -15.63 -18.46 -21.52
C LEU A 592 -16.38 -19.63 -22.16
N LYS A 593 -17.48 -19.38 -22.88
CA LYS A 593 -18.31 -20.38 -23.58
C LYS A 593 -18.67 -21.59 -22.69
N SER A 594 -19.75 -21.44 -21.92
CA SER A 594 -20.28 -22.47 -21.01
C SER A 594 -19.33 -22.92 -19.90
N PRO A 595 -18.84 -21.99 -19.04
CA PRO A 595 -18.01 -22.36 -17.90
C PRO A 595 -18.80 -23.22 -16.91
N GLN A 596 -18.16 -24.25 -16.35
CA GLN A 596 -18.71 -25.02 -15.22
C GLN A 596 -18.53 -24.25 -13.91
N ILE A 597 -19.64 -23.80 -13.33
CA ILE A 597 -19.67 -23.04 -12.08
C ILE A 597 -20.26 -23.90 -10.96
N ALA A 598 -19.45 -24.19 -9.96
CA ALA A 598 -19.89 -24.80 -8.72
C ALA A 598 -20.62 -23.76 -7.85
N VAL A 599 -21.69 -24.18 -7.16
CA VAL A 599 -22.46 -23.30 -6.27
C VAL A 599 -22.83 -24.09 -5.01
N PRO A 600 -22.77 -23.52 -3.80
CA PRO A 600 -23.32 -24.18 -2.61
C PRO A 600 -24.82 -24.44 -2.79
N ASP A 601 -25.35 -25.41 -2.05
CA ASP A 601 -26.80 -25.70 -2.04
C ASP A 601 -27.64 -24.56 -1.42
N LEU A 602 -27.87 -23.53 -2.23
CA LEU A 602 -28.70 -22.34 -1.97
C LEU A 602 -29.54 -22.04 -3.23
N PRO A 603 -30.72 -22.67 -3.38
CA PRO A 603 -31.57 -22.52 -4.57
C PRO A 603 -31.82 -21.06 -4.98
N TYR A 604 -32.01 -20.17 -3.98
CA TYR A 604 -32.21 -18.74 -4.20
C TYR A 604 -31.10 -18.08 -5.04
N TYR A 605 -29.84 -18.43 -4.80
CA TYR A 605 -28.71 -17.88 -5.54
C TYR A 605 -28.43 -18.63 -6.84
N VAL A 606 -28.75 -19.92 -6.91
CA VAL A 606 -28.70 -20.69 -8.18
C VAL A 606 -29.60 -20.06 -9.24
N ASP A 607 -30.84 -19.69 -8.88
CA ASP A 607 -31.79 -19.07 -9.82
C ASP A 607 -31.39 -17.65 -10.23
N LYS A 608 -30.70 -16.91 -9.35
CA LYS A 608 -30.09 -15.62 -9.71
C LYS A 608 -28.92 -15.82 -10.67
N LEU A 609 -28.04 -16.79 -10.38
CA LEU A 609 -26.89 -17.08 -11.21
C LEU A 609 -27.31 -17.51 -12.63
N LYS A 610 -28.32 -18.38 -12.78
CA LYS A 610 -28.87 -18.77 -14.10
C LYS A 610 -29.35 -17.57 -14.93
N ARG A 611 -29.88 -16.54 -14.28
CA ARG A 611 -30.32 -15.32 -14.96
C ARG A 611 -29.15 -14.39 -15.28
N TYR A 612 -28.15 -14.37 -14.40
CA TYR A 612 -26.95 -13.55 -14.57
C TYR A 612 -26.03 -14.12 -15.67
N LEU A 613 -25.82 -15.45 -15.68
CA LEU A 613 -24.99 -16.19 -16.62
C LEU A 613 -25.81 -17.36 -17.22
N PRO A 614 -26.62 -17.09 -18.26
CA PRO A 614 -27.52 -18.09 -18.83
C PRO A 614 -26.80 -19.23 -19.56
N GLU A 615 -25.57 -18.99 -20.03
CA GLU A 615 -24.78 -19.99 -20.77
C GLU A 615 -23.93 -20.88 -19.85
N ALA A 616 -23.80 -20.54 -18.56
CA ALA A 616 -22.96 -21.29 -17.63
C ALA A 616 -23.60 -22.61 -17.18
N GLU A 617 -22.79 -23.66 -17.07
CA GLU A 617 -23.21 -24.95 -16.53
C GLU A 617 -23.10 -24.94 -15.00
N ILE A 618 -24.23 -25.02 -14.30
CA ILE A 618 -24.24 -24.90 -12.83
C ILE A 618 -24.28 -26.26 -12.17
N THR A 619 -23.30 -26.53 -11.31
CA THR A 619 -23.25 -27.72 -10.46
C THR A 619 -23.45 -27.34 -8.99
N VAL A 620 -24.45 -27.92 -8.34
CA VAL A 620 -24.69 -27.70 -6.91
C VAL A 620 -23.79 -28.63 -6.09
N LEU A 621 -23.05 -28.07 -5.14
CA LEU A 621 -22.20 -28.80 -4.21
C LEU A 621 -22.81 -28.79 -2.80
N PRO A 622 -23.08 -29.97 -2.20
CA PRO A 622 -23.49 -30.07 -0.80
C PRO A 622 -22.39 -29.59 0.15
N ASN A 623 -21.12 -29.87 -0.18
CA ASN A 623 -19.95 -29.44 0.57
C ASN A 623 -19.03 -28.61 -0.32
N VAL A 624 -18.85 -27.34 0.03
CA VAL A 624 -17.98 -26.42 -0.72
C VAL A 624 -16.52 -26.88 -0.78
N ARG A 625 -16.06 -27.71 0.17
CA ARG A 625 -14.70 -28.27 0.14
C ARG A 625 -14.46 -29.23 -1.02
N ASP A 626 -15.52 -29.77 -1.61
CA ASP A 626 -15.42 -30.68 -2.76
C ASP A 626 -14.97 -29.94 -4.02
N PHE A 627 -15.17 -28.62 -4.09
CA PHE A 627 -14.63 -27.78 -5.17
C PHE A 627 -13.09 -27.78 -5.16
N PHE A 628 -12.49 -27.55 -4.00
CA PHE A 628 -11.04 -27.46 -3.85
C PHE A 628 -10.33 -28.82 -4.02
N ARG A 629 -11.05 -29.92 -3.81
CA ARG A 629 -10.55 -31.30 -3.95
C ARG A 629 -10.89 -31.94 -5.30
N ALA A 630 -11.60 -31.24 -6.17
CA ALA A 630 -11.99 -31.75 -7.47
C ALA A 630 -10.78 -31.96 -8.38
N GLU A 631 -10.94 -32.82 -9.39
CA GLU A 631 -9.93 -32.98 -10.44
C GLU A 631 -9.64 -31.62 -11.12
N PRO A 632 -8.37 -31.31 -11.43
CA PRO A 632 -8.01 -30.07 -12.12
C PRO A 632 -8.83 -29.87 -13.40
N GLY A 633 -9.43 -28.68 -13.56
CA GLY A 633 -10.23 -28.33 -14.73
C GLY A 633 -11.69 -28.79 -14.68
N LYS A 634 -12.13 -29.53 -13.64
CA LYS A 634 -13.55 -29.92 -13.50
C LYS A 634 -14.47 -28.71 -13.35
N PHE A 635 -14.08 -27.75 -12.52
CA PHE A 635 -14.84 -26.52 -12.28
C PHE A 635 -13.99 -25.31 -12.68
N ALA A 636 -14.59 -24.36 -13.39
CA ALA A 636 -13.95 -23.09 -13.71
C ALA A 636 -13.96 -22.13 -12.51
N ALA A 637 -15.06 -22.12 -11.75
CA ALA A 637 -15.23 -21.27 -10.59
C ALA A 637 -16.19 -21.87 -9.55
N LEU A 638 -16.07 -21.41 -8.31
CA LEU A 638 -17.06 -21.58 -7.25
C LEU A 638 -17.72 -20.22 -6.99
N LEU A 639 -19.03 -20.12 -7.19
CA LEU A 639 -19.80 -18.96 -6.73
C LEU A 639 -19.94 -19.05 -5.20
N TYR A 640 -19.36 -18.10 -4.51
CA TYR A 640 -19.43 -18.02 -3.05
C TYR A 640 -19.40 -16.56 -2.60
N THR A 641 -18.85 -16.28 -1.43
CA THR A 641 -18.67 -14.91 -0.94
C THR A 641 -17.19 -14.54 -0.92
N ALA A 642 -16.88 -13.26 -1.08
CA ALA A 642 -15.51 -12.76 -1.10
C ALA A 642 -14.83 -12.99 0.26
N GLU A 643 -15.58 -12.80 1.34
CA GLU A 643 -15.14 -12.95 2.72
C GLU A 643 -14.77 -14.40 3.02
N SER A 644 -15.72 -15.32 2.79
CA SER A 644 -15.49 -16.73 3.06
C SER A 644 -14.56 -17.37 2.01
N GLY A 645 -14.60 -16.91 0.76
CA GLY A 645 -13.69 -17.33 -0.31
C GLY A 645 -12.23 -16.99 -0.01
N SER A 646 -11.96 -15.80 0.52
CA SER A 646 -10.60 -15.39 0.93
C SER A 646 -10.12 -16.20 2.14
N ALA A 647 -11.01 -16.57 3.07
CA ALA A 647 -10.64 -17.47 4.15
C ALA A 647 -10.32 -18.89 3.63
N TYR A 648 -10.94 -19.34 2.55
CA TYR A 648 -10.61 -20.63 1.92
C TYR A 648 -9.33 -20.59 1.10
N SER A 649 -8.97 -19.46 0.47
CA SER A 649 -7.67 -19.33 -0.21
C SER A 649 -6.50 -19.40 0.78
N LEU A 650 -6.71 -19.06 2.06
CA LEU A 650 -5.71 -19.32 3.11
C LEU A 650 -5.43 -20.81 3.35
N VAL A 651 -6.38 -21.68 3.00
CA VAL A 651 -6.25 -23.15 3.11
C VAL A 651 -5.80 -23.77 1.78
N TYR A 652 -6.21 -23.18 0.67
CA TYR A 652 -5.92 -23.62 -0.70
C TYR A 652 -5.30 -22.44 -1.47
N PRO A 653 -3.99 -22.18 -1.27
CA PRO A 653 -3.33 -20.96 -1.73
C PRO A 653 -3.23 -20.80 -3.24
N GLU A 654 -3.58 -21.83 -4.01
CA GLU A 654 -3.62 -21.76 -5.46
C GLU A 654 -4.94 -21.20 -6.03
N PHE A 655 -5.86 -20.83 -5.13
CA PHE A 655 -7.11 -20.17 -5.44
C PHE A 655 -7.14 -18.73 -4.91
N THR A 656 -7.87 -17.87 -5.60
CA THR A 656 -8.11 -16.47 -5.24
C THR A 656 -9.57 -16.10 -5.44
N VAL A 657 -9.91 -14.87 -5.08
CA VAL A 657 -11.25 -14.29 -5.18
C VAL A 657 -11.31 -13.25 -6.31
N ALA A 658 -12.32 -13.39 -7.16
CA ALA A 658 -12.71 -12.42 -8.19
C ALA A 658 -14.11 -11.87 -7.87
N VAL A 659 -14.21 -10.56 -7.64
CA VAL A 659 -15.49 -9.88 -7.44
C VAL A 659 -15.92 -9.26 -8.78
N PRO A 660 -17.05 -9.69 -9.37
CA PRO A 660 -17.50 -9.15 -10.65
C PRO A 660 -17.94 -7.69 -10.51
N ARG A 661 -17.31 -6.77 -11.25
CA ARG A 661 -17.67 -5.34 -11.29
C ARG A 661 -18.32 -4.97 -12.64
N PRO A 662 -19.24 -3.97 -12.67
CA PRO A 662 -19.72 -3.14 -11.56
C PRO A 662 -20.82 -3.79 -10.69
N ASP A 663 -21.24 -5.02 -11.02
CA ASP A 663 -22.39 -5.71 -10.41
C ASP A 663 -22.09 -6.33 -9.03
N ILE A 664 -21.77 -5.49 -8.04
CA ILE A 664 -21.52 -5.96 -6.68
C ILE A 664 -22.83 -6.36 -6.01
N LEU A 665 -23.00 -7.65 -5.74
CA LEU A 665 -24.17 -8.21 -5.04
C LEU A 665 -23.81 -8.54 -3.59
N LYS A 666 -24.63 -8.06 -2.65
CA LYS A 666 -24.49 -8.35 -1.22
C LYS A 666 -25.51 -9.37 -0.71
N VAL A 667 -25.10 -10.13 0.30
CA VAL A 667 -25.84 -11.19 0.97
C VAL A 667 -25.91 -10.87 2.46
N PRO A 668 -27.06 -10.42 2.97
CA PRO A 668 -27.20 -10.17 4.39
C PRO A 668 -27.14 -11.46 5.19
N LEU A 669 -26.34 -11.49 6.25
CA LEU A 669 -26.28 -12.55 7.24
C LEU A 669 -27.12 -12.20 8.46
N ALA A 670 -27.93 -13.15 8.92
CA ALA A 670 -28.81 -12.99 10.08
C ALA A 670 -28.86 -14.27 10.92
N TYR A 671 -29.21 -14.13 12.20
CA TYR A 671 -29.39 -15.27 13.10
C TYR A 671 -30.82 -15.81 12.97
N ALA A 672 -30.93 -17.13 12.84
CA ALA A 672 -32.20 -17.81 12.65
C ALA A 672 -32.73 -18.33 13.98
N VAL A 673 -34.03 -18.18 14.21
CA VAL A 673 -34.75 -18.70 15.37
C VAL A 673 -36.00 -19.44 14.92
N ARG A 674 -36.63 -20.15 15.85
CA ARG A 674 -37.88 -20.85 15.59
C ARG A 674 -38.93 -19.89 15.04
N ARG A 675 -39.68 -20.37 14.06
CA ARG A 675 -40.75 -19.59 13.44
C ARG A 675 -41.82 -19.24 14.48
N GLY A 676 -42.16 -17.95 14.57
CA GLY A 676 -43.14 -17.42 15.52
C GLY A 676 -42.56 -16.95 16.86
N ASP A 677 -41.27 -17.18 17.14
CA ASP A 677 -40.60 -16.65 18.35
C ASP A 677 -40.21 -15.16 18.15
N GLU A 678 -41.20 -14.28 17.96
CA GLU A 678 -41.01 -12.86 17.59
C GLU A 678 -40.22 -12.06 18.65
N HIS A 679 -40.46 -12.32 19.94
CA HIS A 679 -39.72 -11.64 21.01
C HIS A 679 -38.21 -11.96 20.97
N MET A 680 -37.83 -13.20 20.64
CA MET A 680 -36.42 -13.56 20.44
C MET A 680 -35.82 -12.83 19.24
N VAL A 681 -36.58 -12.69 18.14
CA VAL A 681 -36.16 -11.88 16.98
C VAL A 681 -35.87 -10.44 17.39
N GLU A 682 -36.76 -9.82 18.17
CA GLU A 682 -36.59 -8.45 18.66
C GLU A 682 -35.37 -8.31 19.57
N VAL A 683 -35.19 -9.24 20.53
CA VAL A 683 -34.04 -9.27 21.45
C VAL A 683 -32.72 -9.40 20.68
N LEU A 684 -32.61 -10.38 19.77
CA LEU A 684 -31.41 -10.55 18.95
C LEU A 684 -31.15 -9.33 18.07
N SER A 685 -32.19 -8.75 17.48
CA SER A 685 -32.07 -7.57 16.63
C SER A 685 -31.61 -6.35 17.40
N ALA A 686 -32.15 -6.11 18.60
CA ALA A 686 -31.73 -5.03 19.48
C ALA A 686 -30.29 -5.24 19.96
N TRP A 687 -29.93 -6.47 20.32
CA TRP A 687 -28.58 -6.85 20.73
C TRP A 687 -27.56 -6.61 19.61
N ILE A 688 -27.83 -7.05 18.38
CA ILE A 688 -26.98 -6.79 17.21
C ILE A 688 -26.75 -5.28 17.02
N GLU A 689 -27.80 -4.46 17.15
CA GLU A 689 -27.66 -3.01 17.02
C GLU A 689 -26.81 -2.38 18.14
N LEU A 690 -26.85 -2.93 19.36
CA LEU A 690 -25.92 -2.54 20.43
C LEU A 690 -24.48 -2.92 20.06
N LYS A 691 -24.24 -4.16 19.59
CA LYS A 691 -22.90 -4.65 19.21
C LYS A 691 -22.31 -3.93 17.99
N LYS A 692 -23.15 -3.36 17.12
CA LYS A 692 -22.69 -2.46 16.04
C LYS A 692 -22.24 -1.12 16.59
N ARG A 693 -22.96 -0.56 17.57
CA ARG A 693 -22.69 0.77 18.15
C ARG A 693 -21.51 0.79 19.11
N ASP A 694 -21.27 -0.30 19.83
CA ASP A 694 -20.11 -0.43 20.72
C ASP A 694 -18.83 -0.89 20.01
N GLY A 695 -18.91 -1.18 18.71
CA GLY A 695 -17.76 -1.59 17.88
C GLY A 695 -17.39 -3.07 18.02
N SER A 696 -18.14 -3.89 18.75
CA SER A 696 -17.84 -5.32 18.94
C SER A 696 -17.88 -6.08 17.61
N ILE A 697 -18.91 -5.86 16.78
CA ILE A 697 -19.03 -6.52 15.47
C ILE A 697 -17.88 -6.10 14.55
N GLU A 698 -17.51 -4.81 14.54
CA GLU A 698 -16.39 -4.31 13.73
C GLU A 698 -15.06 -4.93 14.19
N THR A 699 -14.83 -5.00 15.51
CA THR A 699 -13.63 -5.61 16.10
C THR A 699 -13.53 -7.10 15.75
N LEU A 700 -14.63 -7.85 15.85
CA LEU A 700 -14.66 -9.26 15.47
C LEU A 700 -14.51 -9.45 13.96
N PHE A 701 -15.02 -8.54 13.15
CA PHE A 701 -14.86 -8.59 11.70
C PHE A 701 -13.41 -8.30 11.29
N ASP A 702 -12.79 -7.28 11.87
CA ASP A 702 -11.37 -6.95 11.70
C ASP A 702 -10.49 -8.15 12.06
N HIS A 703 -10.78 -8.81 13.19
CA HIS A 703 -10.03 -9.99 13.64
C HIS A 703 -10.27 -11.19 12.72
N TRP A 704 -11.51 -11.70 12.64
CA TRP A 704 -11.83 -12.98 11.99
C TRP A 704 -11.87 -12.94 10.46
N VAL A 705 -12.24 -11.81 9.87
CA VAL A 705 -12.46 -11.69 8.41
C VAL A 705 -11.29 -10.99 7.73
N LEU A 706 -10.78 -9.91 8.33
CA LEU A 706 -9.64 -9.16 7.78
C LEU A 706 -8.28 -9.62 8.31
N GLY A 707 -8.24 -10.52 9.30
CA GLY A 707 -7.00 -11.05 9.86
C GLY A 707 -6.15 -9.99 10.58
N LYS A 708 -6.75 -8.87 11.00
CA LYS A 708 -6.02 -7.80 11.67
C LYS A 708 -5.78 -8.16 13.13
N ALA A 709 -4.52 -8.25 13.51
CA ALA A 709 -4.13 -8.28 14.92
C ALA A 709 -4.31 -6.87 15.52
N VAL A 710 -5.37 -6.65 16.31
CA VAL A 710 -5.61 -5.36 16.98
C VAL A 710 -4.54 -5.02 18.03
N TYR A 711 -3.70 -6.00 18.41
CA TYR A 711 -2.55 -5.78 19.28
C TYR A 711 -1.36 -6.62 18.82
N SER A 712 -0.49 -6.05 17.97
CA SER A 712 0.92 -6.44 18.07
C SER A 712 1.41 -5.89 19.39
N ASP A 713 1.70 -6.75 20.36
CA ASP A 713 2.51 -6.35 21.51
C ASP A 713 3.82 -5.81 20.94
N THR A 714 3.97 -4.48 20.90
CA THR A 714 5.03 -3.78 20.17
C THR A 714 6.34 -3.85 20.94
N ARG A 715 6.80 -5.06 21.26
CA ARG A 715 8.16 -5.22 21.73
C ARG A 715 9.09 -5.04 20.53
N ARG A 716 9.53 -3.80 20.34
CA ARG A 716 10.46 -3.41 19.27
C ARG A 716 11.83 -4.02 19.52
N TRP A 717 12.41 -4.65 18.50
CA TRP A 717 13.69 -5.34 18.60
C TRP A 717 14.85 -4.37 18.87
N SER A 718 15.80 -4.75 19.73
CA SER A 718 17.03 -4.01 19.98
C SER A 718 18.17 -4.90 20.49
N VAL A 719 19.41 -4.53 20.19
CA VAL A 719 20.59 -5.27 20.70
C VAL A 719 20.63 -5.25 22.24
N TRP A 720 20.26 -4.13 22.86
CA TRP A 720 20.26 -3.99 24.32
C TRP A 720 19.34 -5.01 25.03
N HIS A 721 18.13 -5.22 24.49
CA HIS A 721 17.14 -6.09 25.13
C HIS A 721 17.20 -7.54 24.63
N ASP A 722 17.31 -7.74 23.31
CA ASP A 722 17.10 -9.04 22.68
C ASP A 722 18.40 -9.82 22.44
N VAL A 723 19.56 -9.14 22.45
CA VAL A 723 20.88 -9.79 22.36
C VAL A 723 21.57 -9.82 23.73
N LEU A 724 21.54 -8.72 24.48
CA LEU A 724 22.22 -8.62 25.78
C LEU A 724 21.32 -8.97 26.99
N GLY A 725 20.02 -9.17 26.80
CA GLY A 725 19.11 -9.67 27.84
C GLY A 725 18.74 -8.67 28.95
N PHE A 726 19.04 -7.39 28.79
CA PHE A 726 18.68 -6.37 29.77
C PHE A 726 17.22 -5.97 29.59
N SER A 727 16.30 -6.50 30.40
CA SER A 727 14.87 -6.15 30.38
C SER A 727 14.63 -4.70 30.85
N PRO A 728 13.66 -3.95 30.29
CA PRO A 728 13.13 -2.79 31.00
C PRO A 728 12.23 -3.30 32.14
N GLY A 729 12.09 -2.52 33.20
CA GLY A 729 11.03 -2.74 34.20
C GLY A 729 9.63 -2.67 33.57
N PRO A 730 8.58 -3.04 34.32
CA PRO A 730 7.26 -3.31 33.76
C PRO A 730 6.71 -2.07 33.04
N THR A 731 6.47 -2.21 31.73
CA THR A 731 5.73 -1.22 30.94
C THR A 731 4.29 -1.16 31.45
N VAL A 732 3.86 0.04 31.81
CA VAL A 732 2.50 0.35 32.26
C VAL A 732 1.51 -0.13 31.19
N ARG A 733 0.62 -1.06 31.56
CA ARG A 733 -0.57 -1.40 30.78
C ARG A 733 -1.38 -0.11 30.59
N ALA A 734 -1.33 0.48 29.40
CA ALA A 734 -2.29 1.50 29.02
C ALA A 734 -3.65 0.81 28.86
N ARG A 735 -4.64 1.29 29.62
CA ARG A 735 -6.04 0.86 29.55
C ARG A 735 -6.68 1.23 28.22
#